data_AF-A0A9P7SWN3-F1
#
_entry.id   AF-A0A9P7SWN3-F1
#
_cell.length_a   1.000
_cell.length_b   1.000
_cell.length_c   1.000
_cell.angle_alpha   90.00
_cell.angle_beta   90.00
_cell.angle_gamma   90.00
#
_symmetry.space_group_name_H-M   'P 1'
#
loop_
_entity.id
_entity.type
_entity.pdbx_description
1 polymer ?
#
loop_
_entity_poly.entity_id
_entity_poly.type
_entity_poly.pdbx_seq_one_letter_code
_entity_poly.pdbx_strand_id
1 'polypeptide(L)'
;MVPMALKSQHGIHGIRFSPDGQSNAAAPSPEFPSKNSQPRVPISMSDERLNVIALVSGGKDSFYSLLHCIHHGHRIVALANLFPVDAGRGQQDAARGDAALRIILPDQQTTQPSLGSLPDSSSSSSCSNNSNNTYNKETDLNSFMYQTVGHQVIPLYAQATGLPLYRQPILGCAVRHERDYDHQPSPLPSSSAAADETESMLPLLKAVQAHHPEANALCSGAILSTYQRTRVESVALRLGLTPLSYLWKYTVLPSPSPSPSRTHAALTEEAQLLRDMAAAGLEARIIKVASAGLEEKHLWERVTSETGVSRVQASLRRFGFTEGASLGEGGEFETLVLDGPDALFKKRIRVPEDGRLVMSEGGGSTWLMLRGAHLEDKVPAVLDGGDGDAQVTVREPAMLDARFQTVLDSLTRGGPIRLDSACPSWSTSRLQTSRSTWADYHWNNNNHNNKMYCSIVADSHALGTSIQCETINVVEKMEAFLSSESLDARDVATVIVLLRDMADFPRINQEYGKLFQRANPPSRITISCGNLLPEGHNIVVHLTVPAAKDAPNSRNGLHVQSRSYWAPANIGPYSQAIETAVTAGGAPTSLRTVYVAGQIPLIPASMVLPPPSATMTQEQVVLSLQHLWRIGAEMKVQCWTSAIAYFARQPSQDSIRECAKLAGQAWWLAHGSPDENEDETEDGTETDGPDLWDLKYNSQYQSLGNETGSQARSAPVLPDWSIYTLQQQNEPVSCIPPMFTAEIESLPRQSLVEWHAHTGIKNIEPGSAELIGHGDLGEMGPWRSWHWVIRTRNYILLQTTLAHVLQQADDDDDDDDDDDDDDDNDDADADDESRLVAATNPSSKEQLRDAYHSSLQWLLPDIKTAGPGPSPGSGSEDSEWEPYLVYVDASKMGGEGVWRSCSDAGVLKGPALVPCRSLWSSGAEKLGLVALYKRMLVRRCDD
;
A
#
# COMPACT_ATOMS: atom_id res chain seq x y z
N MET A 1 43.19 13.45 -40.91
CA MET A 1 43.94 14.56 -41.54
C MET A 1 43.01 15.74 -41.82
N VAL A 2 43.56 16.96 -41.78
CA VAL A 2 42.97 18.30 -42.08
C VAL A 2 42.97 18.53 -43.62
N PRO A 3 42.25 19.49 -44.27
CA PRO A 3 41.36 20.59 -43.79
C PRO A 3 39.87 20.47 -44.25
N MET A 4 38.87 21.24 -43.81
CA MET A 4 38.73 22.60 -43.20
C MET A 4 38.56 23.77 -44.21
N ALA A 5 37.81 24.81 -43.78
CA ALA A 5 37.83 26.22 -44.23
C ALA A 5 37.04 26.63 -45.52
N LEU A 6 36.42 27.83 -45.61
CA LEU A 6 35.83 28.78 -44.62
C LEU A 6 35.04 29.92 -45.33
N LYS A 7 34.10 30.56 -44.59
CA LYS A 7 33.73 32.00 -44.63
C LYS A 7 32.99 32.66 -45.83
N SER A 8 31.86 33.28 -45.46
CA SER A 8 31.58 34.75 -45.63
C SER A 8 31.02 35.26 -46.98
N GLN A 9 30.35 36.42 -47.09
CA GLN A 9 29.61 37.24 -46.09
C GLN A 9 28.63 38.22 -46.78
N HIS A 10 27.69 38.74 -46.00
CA HIS A 10 26.93 39.99 -46.23
C HIS A 10 25.96 40.07 -47.42
N GLY A 11 24.86 40.79 -47.18
CA GLY A 11 24.01 41.42 -48.20
C GLY A 11 23.63 42.81 -47.69
N ILE A 12 22.69 43.51 -48.34
CA ILE A 12 21.97 44.68 -47.80
C ILE A 12 20.73 44.98 -48.69
N HIS A 13 19.84 45.86 -48.22
CA HIS A 13 18.56 46.28 -48.82
C HIS A 13 18.63 46.64 -50.34
N GLY A 14 17.54 46.59 -51.13
CA GLY A 14 16.12 46.38 -50.81
C GLY A 14 15.29 47.67 -50.96
N ILE A 15 14.25 47.65 -51.82
CA ILE A 15 13.34 48.77 -52.13
C ILE A 15 11.89 48.23 -52.34
N ARG A 16 10.87 49.04 -52.00
CA ARG A 16 9.43 48.78 -52.23
C ARG A 16 8.91 49.59 -53.41
N PHE A 17 7.78 49.19 -54.03
CA PHE A 17 6.53 49.98 -54.02
C PHE A 17 5.33 49.19 -54.60
N SER A 18 4.12 49.52 -54.11
CA SER A 18 2.78 49.04 -54.53
C SER A 18 2.01 50.23 -55.19
N PRO A 19 0.69 50.19 -55.51
CA PRO A 19 -0.35 49.14 -55.45
C PRO A 19 -0.99 48.90 -56.86
N ASP A 20 -2.25 48.52 -57.14
CA ASP A 20 -3.53 48.19 -56.43
C ASP A 20 -4.38 47.27 -57.38
N GLY A 21 -5.61 46.80 -57.12
CA GLY A 21 -6.48 46.94 -55.93
C GLY A 21 -7.98 46.68 -56.21
N GLN A 22 -8.56 45.63 -55.58
CA GLN A 22 -10.01 45.32 -55.46
C GLN A 22 -10.79 44.98 -56.77
N SER A 23 -11.79 44.08 -56.82
CA SER A 23 -12.46 43.24 -55.80
C SER A 23 -13.13 41.96 -56.39
N ASN A 24 -13.62 41.10 -55.48
CA ASN A 24 -14.79 40.19 -55.59
C ASN A 24 -14.72 38.79 -56.26
N ALA A 25 -14.86 37.79 -55.36
CA ALA A 25 -15.90 36.72 -55.36
C ALA A 25 -15.57 35.30 -55.88
N ALA A 26 -16.46 34.37 -55.46
CA ALA A 26 -16.53 32.91 -55.67
C ALA A 26 -15.71 32.01 -54.71
N ALA A 27 -16.27 30.83 -54.41
CA ALA A 27 -15.86 29.93 -53.32
C ALA A 27 -14.97 28.75 -53.77
N PRO A 28 -14.17 28.14 -52.89
CA PRO A 28 -13.26 27.04 -53.23
C PRO A 28 -13.82 25.64 -52.93
N SER A 29 -13.48 24.67 -53.79
CA SER A 29 -13.49 23.21 -53.54
C SER A 29 -12.95 22.48 -54.78
N PRO A 30 -12.30 21.30 -54.67
CA PRO A 30 -11.49 20.77 -53.56
C PRO A 30 -10.08 20.30 -54.02
N GLU A 31 -9.11 20.15 -53.11
CA GLU A 31 -7.84 19.46 -53.39
C GLU A 31 -7.47 18.44 -52.30
N PHE A 32 -6.71 17.41 -52.68
CA PHE A 32 -6.35 16.26 -51.83
C PHE A 32 -5.03 16.48 -51.07
N PRO A 33 -4.95 16.16 -49.77
CA PRO A 33 -3.70 16.25 -49.01
C PRO A 33 -2.73 15.09 -49.29
N SER A 34 -1.44 15.40 -49.42
CA SER A 34 -0.36 14.43 -49.59
C SER A 34 -0.02 13.68 -48.31
N LYS A 35 0.37 12.40 -48.42
CA LYS A 35 0.84 11.58 -47.30
C LYS A 35 2.15 12.11 -46.71
N ASN A 36 2.10 12.64 -45.49
CA ASN A 36 3.23 12.55 -44.54
C ASN A 36 2.70 12.76 -43.12
N SER A 37 2.53 11.68 -42.36
CA SER A 37 2.05 11.71 -40.98
C SER A 37 2.93 10.83 -40.11
N GLN A 38 3.83 11.46 -39.34
CA GLN A 38 4.43 10.82 -38.18
C GLN A 38 3.31 10.42 -37.20
N PRO A 39 3.45 9.32 -36.45
CA PRO A 39 2.49 8.96 -35.41
C PRO A 39 2.45 10.09 -34.37
N ARG A 40 1.24 10.55 -34.02
CA ARG A 40 1.07 11.50 -32.91
C ARG A 40 1.43 10.80 -31.61
N VAL A 41 2.52 11.24 -30.98
CA VAL A 41 2.80 10.92 -29.57
C VAL A 41 1.59 11.34 -28.73
N PRO A 42 1.09 10.51 -27.80
CA PRO A 42 0.00 10.90 -26.91
C PRO A 42 0.31 12.16 -26.12
N ILE A 43 -0.73 12.95 -25.86
CA ILE A 43 -0.62 14.22 -25.13
C ILE A 43 -0.31 13.95 -23.64
N SER A 44 0.43 14.86 -23.01
CA SER A 44 0.74 14.86 -21.57
C SER A 44 -0.48 14.50 -20.71
N MET A 45 -0.34 13.46 -19.87
CA MET A 45 -1.34 13.12 -18.84
C MET A 45 -1.10 13.91 -17.55
N SER A 46 -1.20 15.24 -17.65
CA SER A 46 -1.21 16.15 -16.50
C SER A 46 -2.65 16.47 -16.11
N ASP A 47 -2.99 16.26 -14.84
CA ASP A 47 -4.25 16.56 -14.15
C ASP A 47 -5.55 16.08 -14.81
N GLU A 48 -5.90 14.81 -14.56
CA GLU A 48 -7.25 14.30 -14.79
C GLU A 48 -8.23 14.93 -13.78
N ARG A 49 -8.95 15.96 -14.23
CA ARG A 49 -10.00 16.62 -13.43
C ARG A 49 -11.23 15.71 -13.25
N LEU A 50 -11.36 15.11 -12.07
CA LEU A 50 -12.49 14.23 -11.75
C LEU A 50 -13.80 15.00 -11.48
N ASN A 51 -14.93 14.35 -11.76
CA ASN A 51 -16.29 14.76 -11.41
C ASN A 51 -16.77 13.91 -10.22
N VAL A 52 -16.86 14.54 -9.05
CA VAL A 52 -16.93 13.88 -7.75
C VAL A 52 -18.35 13.90 -7.19
N ILE A 53 -18.88 12.72 -6.85
CA ILE A 53 -20.03 12.58 -5.96
C ILE A 53 -19.51 12.65 -4.52
N ALA A 54 -20.13 13.48 -3.69
CA ALA A 54 -19.76 13.68 -2.29
C ALA A 54 -20.64 12.83 -1.37
N LEU A 55 -20.09 11.80 -0.71
CA LEU A 55 -20.82 11.08 0.34
C LEU A 55 -20.76 11.90 1.64
N VAL A 56 -21.87 12.55 1.99
CA VAL A 56 -21.94 13.50 3.12
C VAL A 56 -22.79 12.98 4.28
N SER A 57 -22.22 13.10 5.48
CA SER A 57 -22.90 12.83 6.75
C SER A 57 -23.43 14.10 7.43
N GLY A 58 -22.89 15.26 7.05
CA GLY A 58 -23.00 16.49 7.82
C GLY A 58 -21.78 16.77 8.71
N GLY A 59 -20.99 15.74 9.03
CA GLY A 59 -19.79 15.84 9.87
C GLY A 59 -18.57 16.45 9.19
N LYS A 60 -17.67 16.97 10.03
CA LYS A 60 -16.44 17.71 9.68
C LYS A 60 -15.61 17.05 8.55
N ASP A 61 -15.46 15.73 8.60
CA ASP A 61 -14.52 14.98 7.77
C ASP A 61 -15.03 14.85 6.34
N SER A 62 -16.35 14.68 6.18
CA SER A 62 -16.98 14.66 4.86
C SER A 62 -16.76 15.98 4.11
N PHE A 63 -16.88 17.13 4.78
CA PHE A 63 -16.64 18.43 4.14
C PHE A 63 -15.15 18.75 3.96
N TYR A 64 -14.27 18.39 4.90
CA TYR A 64 -12.84 18.64 4.75
C TYR A 64 -12.23 17.80 3.62
N SER A 65 -12.67 16.56 3.42
CA SER A 65 -12.28 15.72 2.27
C SER A 65 -12.72 16.34 0.91
N LEU A 66 -13.84 17.09 0.88
CA LEU A 66 -14.26 17.86 -0.30
C LEU A 66 -13.39 19.10 -0.54
N LEU A 67 -12.85 19.74 0.50
CA LEU A 67 -11.89 20.82 0.32
C LEU A 67 -10.59 20.32 -0.31
N HIS A 68 -10.12 19.11 0.03
CA HIS A 68 -9.03 18.45 -0.70
C HIS A 68 -9.41 18.13 -2.15
N CYS A 69 -10.63 17.64 -2.42
CA CYS A 69 -11.07 17.43 -3.81
C CYS A 69 -11.03 18.72 -4.65
N ILE A 70 -11.48 19.85 -4.07
CA ILE A 70 -11.43 21.17 -4.74
C ILE A 70 -9.98 21.66 -4.90
N HIS A 71 -9.10 21.41 -3.93
CA HIS A 71 -7.67 21.73 -4.00
C HIS A 71 -6.97 20.96 -5.14
N HIS A 72 -7.30 19.68 -5.33
CA HIS A 72 -6.88 18.85 -6.48
C HIS A 72 -7.65 19.20 -7.78
N GLY A 73 -8.30 20.36 -7.84
CA GLY A 73 -9.00 20.90 -9.02
C GLY A 73 -10.29 20.16 -9.40
N HIS A 74 -10.66 19.10 -8.70
CA HIS A 74 -11.81 18.26 -9.04
C HIS A 74 -13.13 19.02 -8.88
N ARG A 75 -14.14 18.67 -9.69
CA ARG A 75 -15.47 19.30 -9.65
C ARG A 75 -16.43 18.44 -8.84
N ILE A 76 -16.93 18.94 -7.72
CA ILE A 76 -18.05 18.30 -7.02
C ILE A 76 -19.32 18.49 -7.87
N VAL A 77 -20.05 17.41 -8.15
CA VAL A 77 -21.26 17.45 -9.02
C VAL A 77 -22.57 17.27 -8.25
N ALA A 78 -22.54 16.52 -7.16
CA ALA A 78 -23.71 16.20 -6.35
C ALA A 78 -23.32 15.80 -4.92
N LEU A 79 -24.20 16.08 -3.97
CA LEU A 79 -24.15 15.55 -2.61
C LEU A 79 -25.02 14.28 -2.53
N ALA A 80 -24.52 13.23 -1.89
CA ALA A 80 -25.23 11.97 -1.64
C ALA A 80 -25.27 11.71 -0.14
N ASN A 81 -26.45 11.42 0.42
CA ASN A 81 -26.63 11.13 1.83
C ASN A 81 -27.59 9.97 2.09
N LEU A 82 -27.23 9.09 3.02
CA LEU A 82 -28.14 8.10 3.61
C LEU A 82 -28.64 8.59 4.97
N PHE A 83 -29.89 8.26 5.33
CA PHE A 83 -30.53 8.75 6.55
C PHE A 83 -31.38 7.67 7.25
N PRO A 84 -31.55 7.74 8.59
CA PRO A 84 -32.35 6.76 9.34
C PRO A 84 -33.84 6.77 8.96
N VAL A 85 -34.53 5.64 9.19
CA VAL A 85 -35.97 5.49 8.89
C VAL A 85 -36.82 5.76 10.13
N ASP A 86 -37.85 6.60 9.98
CA ASP A 86 -38.85 6.86 11.03
C ASP A 86 -39.53 5.54 11.46
N ALA A 87 -39.30 5.12 12.71
CA ALA A 87 -39.77 3.84 13.25
C ALA A 87 -41.30 3.63 13.17
N GLY A 88 -42.08 4.71 13.04
CA GLY A 88 -43.54 4.67 12.86
C GLY A 88 -44.05 4.55 11.41
N ARG A 89 -43.19 4.68 10.38
CA ARG A 89 -43.59 4.62 8.96
C ARG A 89 -42.97 3.47 8.17
N GLY A 90 -41.73 3.06 8.50
CA GLY A 90 -40.96 2.11 7.70
C GLY A 90 -41.70 0.81 7.33
N GLN A 91 -42.53 0.26 8.22
CA GLN A 91 -43.28 -0.97 7.96
C GLN A 91 -44.42 -0.85 6.93
N GLN A 92 -44.95 0.36 6.68
CA GLN A 92 -46.01 0.56 5.67
C GLN A 92 -45.45 0.94 4.30
N ASP A 93 -44.37 1.74 4.27
CA ASP A 93 -43.76 2.20 3.02
C ASP A 93 -42.90 1.09 2.37
N ALA A 94 -42.19 0.29 3.17
CA ALA A 94 -41.47 -0.90 2.68
C ALA A 94 -42.39 -1.94 2.01
N ALA A 95 -43.64 -2.05 2.49
CA ALA A 95 -44.66 -2.93 1.91
C ALA A 95 -45.24 -2.42 0.57
N ARG A 96 -44.89 -1.20 0.14
CA ARG A 96 -45.32 -0.58 -1.13
C ARG A 96 -44.22 -0.49 -2.19
N GLY A 97 -42.97 -0.76 -1.82
CA GLY A 97 -41.81 -0.62 -2.71
C GLY A 97 -41.40 0.84 -2.99
N ASP A 98 -42.07 1.82 -2.37
CA ASP A 98 -41.84 3.26 -2.59
C ASP A 98 -40.81 3.81 -1.61
N ALA A 99 -39.57 3.31 -1.69
CA ALA A 99 -38.41 3.81 -0.96
C ALA A 99 -37.91 5.13 -1.59
N ALA A 100 -38.77 6.14 -1.59
CA ALA A 100 -38.67 7.33 -2.41
C ALA A 100 -37.33 8.07 -2.26
N LEU A 101 -36.56 8.08 -3.34
CA LEU A 101 -35.39 8.93 -3.54
C LEU A 101 -35.80 10.41 -3.38
N ARG A 102 -35.19 11.12 -2.43
CA ARG A 102 -35.43 12.54 -2.22
C ARG A 102 -34.34 13.33 -2.93
N ILE A 103 -34.68 13.99 -4.04
CA ILE A 103 -33.81 14.92 -4.76
C ILE A 103 -34.16 16.34 -4.29
N ILE A 104 -33.17 17.10 -3.85
CA ILE A 104 -33.30 18.50 -3.43
C ILE A 104 -32.34 19.32 -4.30
N LEU A 105 -32.90 20.20 -5.14
CA LEU A 105 -32.12 21.08 -6.00
C LEU A 105 -31.79 22.40 -5.26
N PRO A 106 -30.64 23.05 -5.55
CA PRO A 106 -30.22 24.26 -4.83
C PRO A 106 -31.22 25.42 -4.98
N ASP A 107 -31.96 25.52 -6.08
CA ASP A 107 -32.95 26.58 -6.32
C ASP A 107 -34.33 26.31 -5.68
N GLN A 108 -34.56 25.12 -5.11
CA GLN A 108 -35.84 24.77 -4.49
C GLN A 108 -35.95 25.37 -3.09
N GLN A 109 -36.78 26.41 -2.94
CA GLN A 109 -37.16 26.93 -1.62
C GLN A 109 -37.86 25.84 -0.80
N THR A 110 -37.16 25.38 0.24
CA THR A 110 -37.64 24.37 1.20
C THR A 110 -38.73 24.94 2.11
N THR A 111 -39.94 25.04 1.57
CA THR A 111 -41.15 25.28 2.36
C THR A 111 -41.40 24.07 3.28
N GLN A 112 -41.41 24.31 4.60
CA GLN A 112 -41.79 23.25 5.54
C GLN A 112 -43.28 22.90 5.36
N PRO A 113 -43.67 21.62 5.49
CA PRO A 113 -45.09 21.26 5.52
C PRO A 113 -45.73 21.85 6.78
N SER A 114 -46.71 22.73 6.59
CA SER A 114 -47.44 23.34 7.70
C SER A 114 -48.25 22.28 8.44
N LEU A 115 -48.02 22.16 9.75
CA LEU A 115 -48.79 21.25 10.61
C LEU A 115 -50.23 21.79 10.71
N GLY A 116 -51.20 20.97 10.30
CA GLY A 116 -52.60 21.39 10.13
C GLY A 116 -53.26 21.86 11.43
N SER A 117 -54.12 22.86 11.31
CA SER A 117 -54.87 23.43 12.44
C SER A 117 -55.90 22.45 13.02
N LEU A 118 -55.97 22.41 14.35
CA LEU A 118 -57.00 21.66 15.09
C LEU A 118 -58.36 22.37 15.02
N PRO A 119 -59.48 21.65 14.81
CA PRO A 119 -60.82 22.21 14.95
C PRO A 119 -61.33 22.07 16.39
N ASP A 120 -61.92 23.14 16.92
CA ASP A 120 -62.68 23.10 18.18
C ASP A 120 -63.98 22.29 18.03
N SER A 121 -64.33 21.50 19.05
CA SER A 121 -65.70 21.47 19.61
C SER A 121 -65.79 20.58 20.86
N SER A 122 -66.79 20.89 21.70
CA SER A 122 -66.98 20.27 23.02
C SER A 122 -68.04 19.16 23.02
N SER A 123 -67.74 18.02 23.65
CA SER A 123 -68.76 17.12 24.21
C SER A 123 -68.22 16.39 25.43
N SER A 124 -68.87 16.53 26.58
CA SER A 124 -68.41 16.00 27.87
C SER A 124 -69.04 14.65 28.23
N SER A 125 -68.20 13.64 28.49
CA SER A 125 -68.59 12.44 29.27
C SER A 125 -67.36 11.87 30.00
N SER A 126 -67.52 11.59 31.29
CA SER A 126 -66.44 11.12 32.18
C SER A 126 -66.19 9.62 32.09
N CYS A 127 -64.92 9.19 32.21
CA CYS A 127 -64.49 8.26 33.28
C CYS A 127 -62.99 7.92 33.25
N SER A 128 -62.42 7.76 34.45
CA SER A 128 -61.23 6.96 34.80
C SER A 128 -59.84 7.37 34.28
N ASN A 129 -58.88 7.48 35.21
CA ASN A 129 -57.47 7.74 34.95
C ASN A 129 -56.78 6.58 34.22
N ASN A 130 -56.05 6.86 33.13
CA ASN A 130 -54.80 6.15 32.83
C ASN A 130 -53.88 7.03 31.97
N SER A 131 -52.85 7.64 32.57
CA SER A 131 -52.01 8.67 31.94
C SER A 131 -50.84 8.10 31.14
N ASN A 132 -51.14 7.32 30.09
CA ASN A 132 -50.13 6.86 29.12
C ASN A 132 -49.71 8.02 28.19
N ASN A 133 -48.81 8.87 28.69
CA ASN A 133 -48.24 9.99 27.95
C ASN A 133 -47.19 9.49 26.93
N THR A 134 -47.67 8.91 25.83
CA THR A 134 -46.86 8.16 24.87
C THR A 134 -46.21 9.11 23.86
N TYR A 135 -45.25 9.92 24.31
CA TYR A 135 -44.29 10.53 23.42
C TYR A 135 -43.49 9.42 22.74
N ASN A 136 -43.62 9.32 21.41
CA ASN A 136 -42.80 8.41 20.62
C ASN A 136 -41.33 8.77 20.85
N LYS A 137 -40.55 7.84 21.41
CA LYS A 137 -39.10 7.96 21.44
C LYS A 137 -38.58 7.72 20.04
N GLU A 138 -38.16 8.78 19.36
CA GLU A 138 -37.16 8.70 18.30
C GLU A 138 -35.85 8.23 18.94
N THR A 139 -35.64 6.92 18.95
CA THR A 139 -34.37 6.28 19.33
C THR A 139 -33.39 6.37 18.17
N ASP A 140 -32.11 6.60 18.44
CA ASP A 140 -31.12 6.63 17.37
C ASP A 140 -30.96 5.25 16.72
N LEU A 141 -30.67 5.24 15.42
CA LEU A 141 -30.39 4.02 14.66
C LEU A 141 -28.89 3.80 14.68
N ASN A 142 -28.42 2.98 15.64
CA ASN A 142 -27.01 2.67 15.85
C ASN A 142 -26.41 1.90 14.66
N SER A 143 -25.98 2.65 13.64
CA SER A 143 -25.23 2.20 12.46
C SER A 143 -23.73 2.32 12.71
N PHE A 144 -22.94 1.38 12.20
CA PHE A 144 -21.47 1.48 12.23
C PHE A 144 -20.93 2.19 10.98
N MET A 145 -21.72 2.22 9.90
CA MET A 145 -21.34 2.79 8.61
C MET A 145 -21.74 4.27 8.46
N TYR A 146 -22.84 4.72 9.06
CA TYR A 146 -23.44 6.03 8.77
C TYR A 146 -23.78 6.85 10.02
N GLN A 147 -23.43 8.15 9.98
CA GLN A 147 -23.87 9.14 10.95
C GLN A 147 -25.40 9.37 10.84
N THR A 148 -26.12 9.23 11.93
CA THR A 148 -27.59 9.35 11.99
C THR A 148 -28.07 10.61 12.71
N VAL A 149 -27.30 11.14 13.66
CA VAL A 149 -27.62 12.39 14.37
C VAL A 149 -27.40 13.58 13.44
N GLY A 150 -28.26 14.60 13.55
CA GLY A 150 -28.19 15.81 12.72
C GLY A 150 -28.78 15.67 11.30
N HIS A 151 -29.24 14.48 10.90
CA HIS A 151 -29.80 14.23 9.56
C HIS A 151 -30.98 15.13 9.15
N GLN A 152 -31.62 15.77 10.14
CA GLN A 152 -32.69 16.76 10.00
C GLN A 152 -32.20 18.07 9.35
N VAL A 153 -30.92 18.43 9.53
CA VAL A 153 -30.31 19.67 8.99
C VAL A 153 -29.75 19.48 7.58
N ILE A 154 -29.35 18.25 7.22
CA ILE A 154 -28.73 17.90 5.93
C ILE A 154 -29.47 18.45 4.68
N PRO A 155 -30.82 18.52 4.60
CA PRO A 155 -31.52 19.16 3.48
C PRO A 155 -31.05 20.57 3.12
N LEU A 156 -30.58 21.35 4.10
CA LEU A 156 -30.12 22.72 3.87
C LEU A 156 -28.80 22.79 3.08
N TYR A 157 -27.99 21.73 3.07
CA TYR A 157 -26.71 21.76 2.35
C TYR A 157 -26.86 21.96 0.84
N ALA A 158 -28.00 21.62 0.24
CA ALA A 158 -28.25 21.88 -1.17
C ALA A 158 -28.18 23.38 -1.50
N GLN A 159 -28.99 24.18 -0.81
CA GLN A 159 -28.98 25.65 -0.89
C GLN A 159 -27.69 26.26 -0.27
N ALA A 160 -27.11 25.63 0.76
CA ALA A 160 -25.89 26.16 1.42
C ALA A 160 -24.66 26.08 0.50
N THR A 161 -24.51 25.00 -0.26
CA THR A 161 -23.36 24.76 -1.13
C THR A 161 -23.61 25.14 -2.60
N GLY A 162 -24.86 25.18 -3.04
CA GLY A 162 -25.24 25.34 -4.44
C GLY A 162 -25.22 24.03 -5.24
N LEU A 163 -25.14 22.88 -4.57
CA LEU A 163 -25.07 21.55 -5.18
C LEU A 163 -26.40 20.79 -5.04
N PRO A 164 -26.79 19.94 -6.02
CA PRO A 164 -27.94 19.07 -5.87
C PRO A 164 -27.67 17.97 -4.82
N LEU A 165 -28.65 17.70 -3.97
CA LEU A 165 -28.57 16.73 -2.87
C LEU A 165 -29.55 15.57 -3.10
N TYR A 166 -29.01 14.36 -3.18
CA TYR A 166 -29.73 13.12 -3.33
C TYR A 166 -29.73 12.37 -1.99
N ARG A 167 -30.91 11.95 -1.52
CA ARG A 167 -31.05 11.22 -0.25
C ARG A 167 -31.88 9.95 -0.38
N GLN A 168 -31.46 8.88 0.28
CA GLN A 168 -32.25 7.66 0.46
C GLN A 168 -32.22 7.16 1.92
N PRO A 169 -33.26 6.44 2.37
CA PRO A 169 -33.23 5.78 3.67
C PRO A 169 -32.14 4.70 3.73
N ILE A 170 -31.54 4.52 4.91
CA ILE A 170 -30.77 3.32 5.23
C ILE A 170 -31.75 2.15 5.32
N LEU A 171 -31.50 1.08 4.57
CA LEU A 171 -32.29 -0.14 4.57
C LEU A 171 -31.44 -1.31 5.09
N GLY A 172 -32.07 -2.21 5.86
CA GLY A 172 -31.38 -3.32 6.49
C GLY A 172 -30.68 -2.94 7.79
N CYS A 173 -29.55 -3.58 8.07
CA CYS A 173 -28.70 -3.33 9.25
C CYS A 173 -27.25 -3.70 8.94
N ALA A 174 -26.32 -3.45 9.87
CA ALA A 174 -24.98 -4.04 9.77
C ALA A 174 -25.10 -5.58 9.85
N VAL A 175 -24.79 -6.28 8.75
CA VAL A 175 -24.73 -7.75 8.71
C VAL A 175 -23.27 -8.19 8.66
N ARG A 176 -22.47 -7.58 7.79
CA ARG A 176 -21.02 -7.80 7.73
C ARG A 176 -20.29 -6.90 8.73
N HIS A 177 -19.78 -7.52 9.78
CA HIS A 177 -18.98 -6.89 10.83
C HIS A 177 -17.46 -6.97 10.55
N GLU A 178 -17.07 -7.60 9.44
CA GLU A 178 -15.68 -7.78 8.99
C GLU A 178 -15.04 -6.44 8.58
N ARG A 179 -13.74 -6.29 8.85
CA ARG A 179 -12.95 -5.08 8.51
C ARG A 179 -12.95 -4.81 6.99
N ASP A 180 -12.86 -5.88 6.20
CA ASP A 180 -12.85 -5.84 4.74
C ASP A 180 -14.19 -6.33 4.21
N TYR A 181 -14.65 -5.81 3.07
CA TYR A 181 -16.00 -6.05 2.58
C TYR A 181 -16.07 -7.06 1.41
N ASP A 182 -16.29 -8.33 1.73
CA ASP A 182 -16.56 -9.40 0.74
C ASP A 182 -18.04 -9.37 0.32
N HIS A 183 -18.38 -8.61 -0.74
CA HIS A 183 -19.75 -8.62 -1.29
C HIS A 183 -20.06 -9.97 -1.95
N GLN A 184 -21.05 -10.69 -1.39
CA GLN A 184 -21.53 -11.95 -1.94
C GLN A 184 -22.96 -11.76 -2.50
N PRO A 185 -23.19 -11.92 -3.81
CA PRO A 185 -24.53 -11.89 -4.37
C PRO A 185 -25.31 -13.10 -3.86
N SER A 186 -26.39 -12.87 -3.11
CA SER A 186 -27.14 -13.94 -2.44
C SER A 186 -27.85 -14.85 -3.46
N PRO A 187 -27.62 -16.18 -3.43
CA PRO A 187 -28.25 -17.11 -4.37
C PRO A 187 -29.73 -17.33 -4.02
N LEU A 188 -30.58 -16.51 -4.67
CA LEU A 188 -32.02 -16.34 -4.45
C LEU A 188 -32.40 -15.71 -3.10
N PRO A 189 -33.46 -14.86 -3.07
CA PRO A 189 -33.98 -14.29 -1.83
C PRO A 189 -34.79 -15.33 -1.05
N SER A 190 -34.12 -16.11 -0.21
CA SER A 190 -34.78 -16.76 0.93
C SER A 190 -35.32 -15.64 1.84
N SER A 191 -36.63 -15.67 2.12
CA SER A 191 -37.42 -14.50 2.54
C SER A 191 -37.26 -14.13 4.04
N SER A 192 -36.04 -14.21 4.56
CA SER A 192 -35.70 -13.95 5.97
C SER A 192 -34.27 -13.44 6.20
N ALA A 193 -33.45 -13.29 5.15
CA ALA A 193 -32.13 -12.66 5.27
C ALA A 193 -32.27 -11.12 5.24
N ALA A 194 -31.75 -10.43 6.25
CA ALA A 194 -31.66 -8.98 6.24
C ALA A 194 -30.62 -8.51 5.21
N ALA A 195 -30.89 -7.40 4.53
CA ALA A 195 -29.90 -6.73 3.69
C ALA A 195 -28.84 -6.04 4.57
N ASP A 196 -27.60 -5.96 4.06
CA ASP A 196 -26.51 -5.24 4.70
C ASP A 196 -26.61 -3.73 4.42
N GLU A 197 -26.44 -2.89 5.44
CA GLU A 197 -26.65 -1.43 5.34
C GLU A 197 -25.77 -0.75 4.27
N THR A 198 -24.60 -1.33 3.96
CA THR A 198 -23.71 -0.87 2.89
C THR A 198 -24.40 -0.80 1.53
N GLU A 199 -25.24 -1.79 1.20
CA GLU A 199 -25.87 -1.88 -0.12
C GLU A 199 -26.96 -0.82 -0.34
N SER A 200 -27.37 -0.09 0.70
CA SER A 200 -28.21 1.12 0.58
C SER A 200 -27.52 2.23 -0.24
N MET A 201 -26.19 2.24 -0.30
CA MET A 201 -25.41 3.19 -1.07
C MET A 201 -25.50 2.93 -2.59
N LEU A 202 -25.70 1.68 -3.01
CA LEU A 202 -25.73 1.26 -4.41
C LEU A 202 -26.90 1.87 -5.22
N PRO A 203 -28.18 1.83 -4.78
CA PRO A 203 -29.27 2.50 -5.50
C PRO A 203 -29.14 4.03 -5.46
N LEU A 204 -28.62 4.60 -4.37
CA LEU A 204 -28.43 6.05 -4.23
C LEU A 204 -27.43 6.56 -5.27
N LEU A 205 -26.26 5.95 -5.36
CA LEU A 205 -25.22 6.37 -6.29
C LEU A 205 -25.59 6.08 -7.75
N LYS A 206 -26.31 4.98 -8.04
CA LYS A 206 -26.91 4.75 -9.37
C LYS A 206 -27.88 5.85 -9.76
N ALA A 207 -28.70 6.33 -8.82
CA ALA A 207 -29.60 7.45 -9.07
C ALA A 207 -28.84 8.77 -9.31
N VAL A 208 -27.74 9.02 -8.60
CA VAL A 208 -26.86 10.17 -8.87
C VAL A 208 -26.24 10.07 -10.26
N GLN A 209 -25.63 8.93 -10.63
CA GLN A 209 -25.03 8.71 -11.95
C GLN A 209 -26.06 8.85 -13.09
N ALA A 210 -27.33 8.46 -12.86
CA ALA A 210 -28.40 8.63 -13.85
C ALA A 210 -28.76 10.11 -14.12
N HIS A 211 -28.54 11.01 -13.16
CA HIS A 211 -28.75 12.46 -13.32
C HIS A 211 -27.45 13.22 -13.65
N HIS A 212 -26.29 12.64 -13.31
CA HIS A 212 -24.95 13.16 -13.56
C HIS A 212 -24.08 12.10 -14.26
N PRO A 213 -24.32 11.82 -15.57
CA PRO A 213 -23.60 10.77 -16.31
C PRO A 213 -22.10 11.04 -16.46
N GLU A 214 -21.64 12.26 -16.18
CA GLU A 214 -20.24 12.64 -16.20
C GLU A 214 -19.49 12.32 -14.89
N ALA A 215 -20.18 11.88 -13.85
CA ALA A 215 -19.61 11.52 -12.55
C ALA A 215 -18.73 10.27 -12.63
N ASN A 216 -17.44 10.42 -12.30
CA ASN A 216 -16.42 9.36 -12.39
C ASN A 216 -15.67 9.12 -11.06
N ALA A 217 -16.06 9.79 -9.97
CA ALA A 217 -15.42 9.62 -8.66
C ALA A 217 -16.42 9.71 -7.48
N LEU A 218 -16.06 9.12 -6.35
CA LEU A 218 -16.80 9.13 -5.09
C LEU A 218 -15.89 9.54 -3.93
N CYS A 219 -16.18 10.65 -3.26
CA CYS A 219 -15.42 11.13 -2.10
C CYS A 219 -16.07 10.69 -0.77
N SER A 220 -15.23 10.23 0.17
CA SER A 220 -15.59 9.94 1.56
C SER A 220 -14.62 10.61 2.55
N GLY A 221 -15.03 10.65 3.84
CA GLY A 221 -14.30 11.33 4.91
C GLY A 221 -13.65 10.43 5.97
N ALA A 222 -13.47 9.13 5.74
CA ALA A 222 -12.89 8.24 6.76
C ALA A 222 -11.40 8.55 7.03
N ILE A 223 -11.00 8.78 8.29
CA ILE A 223 -9.61 9.12 8.65
C ILE A 223 -8.80 7.87 8.99
N LEU A 224 -9.30 7.01 9.87
CA LEU A 224 -8.64 5.78 10.33
C LEU A 224 -9.50 4.53 10.08
N SER A 225 -10.82 4.66 10.04
CA SER A 225 -11.77 3.56 9.84
C SER A 225 -11.63 2.82 8.50
N THR A 226 -10.80 1.78 8.47
CA THR A 226 -10.70 0.82 7.36
C THR A 226 -12.04 0.13 7.07
N TYR A 227 -12.88 -0.08 8.10
CA TYR A 227 -14.24 -0.66 7.97
C TYR A 227 -15.12 0.16 7.01
N GLN A 228 -15.13 1.49 7.18
CA GLN A 228 -15.91 2.39 6.34
C GLN A 228 -15.25 2.55 4.96
N ARG A 229 -13.91 2.67 4.92
CA ARG A 229 -13.16 2.85 3.67
C ARG A 229 -13.38 1.69 2.68
N THR A 230 -13.26 0.43 3.13
CA THR A 230 -13.43 -0.76 2.26
C THR A 230 -14.85 -0.92 1.72
N ARG A 231 -15.86 -0.46 2.47
CA ARG A 231 -17.27 -0.42 2.05
C ARG A 231 -17.51 0.61 0.96
N VAL A 232 -16.98 1.83 1.12
CA VAL A 232 -17.02 2.87 0.08
C VAL A 232 -16.27 2.41 -1.18
N GLU A 233 -15.07 1.85 -1.05
CA GLU A 233 -14.29 1.32 -2.18
C GLU A 233 -15.06 0.24 -2.95
N SER A 234 -15.64 -0.74 -2.23
CA SER A 234 -16.42 -1.82 -2.83
C SER A 234 -17.66 -1.34 -3.60
N VAL A 235 -18.38 -0.33 -3.11
CA VAL A 235 -19.52 0.25 -3.83
C VAL A 235 -19.06 1.10 -5.02
N ALA A 236 -18.04 1.94 -4.84
CA ALA A 236 -17.50 2.83 -5.88
C ALA A 236 -17.04 2.03 -7.13
N LEU A 237 -16.22 1.01 -6.91
CA LEU A 237 -15.64 0.21 -7.99
C LEU A 237 -16.70 -0.61 -8.74
N ARG A 238 -17.73 -1.13 -8.04
CA ARG A 238 -18.91 -1.77 -8.67
C ARG A 238 -19.75 -0.83 -9.53
N LEU A 239 -19.52 0.48 -9.43
CA LEU A 239 -20.17 1.54 -10.23
C LEU A 239 -19.22 2.23 -11.22
N GLY A 240 -17.96 1.78 -11.33
CA GLY A 240 -16.94 2.41 -12.16
C GLY A 240 -16.46 3.78 -11.66
N LEU A 241 -16.71 4.12 -10.39
CA LEU A 241 -16.29 5.36 -9.75
C LEU A 241 -14.92 5.19 -9.11
N THR A 242 -14.03 6.17 -9.30
CA THR A 242 -12.76 6.28 -8.56
C THR A 242 -13.04 6.67 -7.10
N PRO A 243 -12.71 5.83 -6.09
CA PRO A 243 -12.87 6.23 -4.70
C PRO A 243 -11.77 7.22 -4.27
N LEU A 244 -12.18 8.27 -3.56
CA LEU A 244 -11.30 9.31 -3.00
C LEU A 244 -11.49 9.34 -1.48
N SER A 245 -10.40 9.17 -0.75
CA SER A 245 -10.40 9.12 0.72
C SER A 245 -9.16 9.85 1.24
N TYR A 246 -9.03 11.13 0.89
CA TYR A 246 -7.85 11.96 1.17
C TYR A 246 -7.42 11.94 2.64
N LEU A 247 -8.37 11.85 3.57
CA LEU A 247 -8.09 11.84 5.01
C LEU A 247 -7.60 10.48 5.53
N TRP A 248 -7.66 9.41 4.72
CA TRP A 248 -7.31 8.07 5.20
C TRP A 248 -5.81 7.96 5.49
N LYS A 249 -5.50 7.62 6.76
CA LYS A 249 -4.17 7.62 7.40
C LYS A 249 -3.50 9.01 7.47
N TYR A 250 -4.25 10.10 7.35
CA TYR A 250 -3.70 11.46 7.33
C TYR A 250 -2.99 11.90 8.64
N THR A 251 -3.35 11.31 9.79
CA THR A 251 -2.72 11.61 11.09
C THR A 251 -1.26 11.18 11.16
N VAL A 252 -0.89 10.05 10.55
CA VAL A 252 0.48 9.52 10.59
C VAL A 252 1.40 10.11 9.52
N LEU A 253 0.95 11.16 8.81
CA LEU A 253 1.70 11.78 7.72
C LEU A 253 2.41 13.08 8.13
N PRO A 254 3.62 13.33 7.61
CA PRO A 254 4.49 14.43 8.01
C PRO A 254 3.90 15.81 7.71
N SER A 255 4.21 16.77 8.59
CA SER A 255 3.91 18.19 8.37
C SER A 255 4.85 18.78 7.30
N PRO A 256 4.37 19.64 6.39
CA PRO A 256 5.17 20.22 5.30
C PRO A 256 6.24 21.23 5.75
N SER A 257 6.39 21.50 7.06
CA SER A 257 7.42 22.38 7.60
C SER A 257 8.03 21.79 8.88
N PRO A 258 9.22 21.16 8.82
CA PRO A 258 9.99 20.84 10.02
C PRO A 258 10.51 22.14 10.65
N SER A 259 9.93 22.54 11.78
CA SER A 259 10.43 23.67 12.57
C SER A 259 11.80 23.29 13.13
N PRO A 260 12.91 23.99 12.81
CA PRO A 260 14.26 23.62 13.24
C PRO A 260 14.50 23.76 14.77
N SER A 261 13.46 24.12 15.51
CA SER A 261 13.37 24.18 16.96
C SER A 261 12.56 23.03 17.59
N ARG A 262 12.20 21.99 16.81
CA ARG A 262 11.50 20.78 17.28
C ARG A 262 12.09 19.53 16.62
N THR A 263 13.20 19.06 17.16
CA THR A 263 13.88 17.80 16.82
C THR A 263 13.18 16.60 17.46
N HIS A 264 12.08 16.19 16.85
CA HIS A 264 11.50 14.85 17.02
C HIS A 264 10.95 14.39 15.67
N ALA A 265 10.76 13.08 15.47
CA ALA A 265 9.63 12.61 14.66
C ALA A 265 8.33 13.05 15.34
N ALA A 266 7.95 14.31 15.12
CA ALA A 266 6.86 14.95 15.86
C ALA A 266 5.56 14.21 15.61
N LEU A 267 5.16 13.38 16.59
CA LEU A 267 3.84 12.76 16.69
C LEU A 267 2.81 13.85 16.36
N THR A 268 2.18 13.74 15.19
CA THR A 268 1.23 14.73 14.69
C THR A 268 0.23 15.00 15.79
N GLU A 269 0.30 16.20 16.38
CA GLU A 269 -0.40 16.48 17.62
C GLU A 269 -1.88 16.10 17.41
N GLU A 270 -2.45 15.30 18.30
CA GLU A 270 -3.58 14.41 17.98
C GLU A 270 -4.81 15.12 17.37
N ALA A 271 -4.98 16.42 17.67
CA ALA A 271 -6.04 17.29 17.18
C ALA A 271 -5.60 18.28 16.08
N GLN A 272 -4.41 18.14 15.50
CA GLN A 272 -3.88 19.04 14.47
C GLN A 272 -4.78 19.07 13.23
N LEU A 273 -5.38 17.94 12.85
CA LEU A 273 -6.36 17.88 11.77
C LEU A 273 -7.59 18.78 12.05
N LEU A 274 -8.00 18.96 13.31
CA LEU A 274 -9.08 19.91 13.67
C LEU A 274 -8.64 21.38 13.54
N ARG A 275 -7.35 21.68 13.75
CA ARG A 275 -6.78 23.00 13.46
C ARG A 275 -6.58 23.23 11.97
N ASP A 276 -6.19 22.19 11.22
CA ASP A 276 -6.14 22.23 9.75
C ASP A 276 -7.54 22.53 9.17
N MET A 277 -8.58 21.85 9.68
CA MET A 277 -9.99 22.11 9.36
C MET A 277 -10.44 23.54 9.73
N ALA A 278 -9.99 24.05 10.88
CA ALA A 278 -10.28 25.42 11.32
C ALA A 278 -9.60 26.48 10.44
N ALA A 279 -8.34 26.24 10.06
CA ALA A 279 -7.57 27.10 9.15
C ALA A 279 -8.16 27.11 7.73
N ALA A 280 -8.69 25.97 7.26
CA ALA A 280 -9.46 25.88 6.02
C ALA A 280 -10.89 26.49 6.13
N GLY A 281 -11.23 27.12 7.26
CA GLY A 281 -12.44 27.93 7.44
C GLY A 281 -13.70 27.18 7.88
N LEU A 282 -13.63 25.88 8.20
CA LEU A 282 -14.81 25.12 8.62
C LEU A 282 -15.30 25.53 10.03
N GLU A 283 -16.61 25.73 10.20
CA GLU A 283 -17.28 25.70 11.50
C GLU A 283 -17.98 24.35 11.68
N ALA A 284 -17.33 23.41 12.37
CA ALA A 284 -17.95 22.18 12.85
C ALA A 284 -18.26 22.28 14.35
N ARG A 285 -19.46 21.85 14.74
CA ARG A 285 -19.90 21.75 16.14
C ARG A 285 -20.23 20.33 16.55
N ILE A 286 -19.99 20.00 17.81
CA ILE A 286 -20.34 18.70 18.38
C ILE A 286 -21.87 18.56 18.51
N ILE A 287 -22.44 17.45 18.05
CA ILE A 287 -23.89 17.16 18.12
C ILE A 287 -24.24 15.87 18.88
N LYS A 288 -23.26 14.98 19.10
CA LYS A 288 -23.37 13.76 19.90
C LYS A 288 -22.07 13.57 20.66
N VAL A 289 -22.16 13.00 21.85
CA VAL A 289 -21.03 12.50 22.63
C VAL A 289 -21.34 11.08 23.09
N ALA A 290 -20.35 10.19 23.10
CA ALA A 290 -20.49 8.78 23.50
C ALA A 290 -19.26 8.21 24.23
N SER A 291 -18.37 9.08 24.72
CA SER A 291 -17.14 8.70 25.44
C SER A 291 -17.17 9.18 26.89
N ALA A 292 -16.54 8.41 27.79
CA ALA A 292 -16.47 8.72 29.23
C ALA A 292 -15.82 10.07 29.56
N GLY A 293 -15.03 10.65 28.64
CA GLY A 293 -14.48 12.00 28.78
C GLY A 293 -15.41 13.14 28.35
N LEU A 294 -16.44 12.86 27.54
CA LEU A 294 -17.24 13.90 26.88
C LEU A 294 -18.67 13.97 27.42
N GLU A 295 -18.84 14.79 28.45
CA GLU A 295 -20.14 15.15 29.05
C GLU A 295 -20.99 16.09 28.13
N GLU A 296 -22.28 16.21 28.44
CA GLU A 296 -23.27 17.11 27.79
C GLU A 296 -22.76 18.54 27.54
N LYS A 297 -21.95 19.09 28.46
CA LYS A 297 -21.37 20.45 28.35
C LYS A 297 -20.51 20.70 27.11
N HIS A 298 -20.09 19.65 26.40
CA HIS A 298 -19.33 19.75 25.15
C HIS A 298 -20.23 19.79 23.90
N LEU A 299 -21.54 19.50 24.03
CA LEU A 299 -22.48 19.66 22.93
C LEU A 299 -22.52 21.13 22.48
N TRP A 300 -22.59 21.34 21.17
CA TRP A 300 -22.51 22.66 20.51
C TRP A 300 -21.16 23.41 20.60
N GLU A 301 -20.13 22.84 21.23
CA GLU A 301 -18.75 23.34 21.19
C GLU A 301 -18.24 23.37 19.74
N ARG A 302 -17.55 24.46 19.32
CA ARG A 302 -16.94 24.54 17.98
C ARG A 302 -15.59 23.81 17.99
N VAL A 303 -15.62 22.53 17.67
CA VAL A 303 -14.42 21.66 17.69
C VAL A 303 -13.36 22.12 16.67
N THR A 304 -13.74 22.78 15.57
CA THR A 304 -12.80 23.49 14.68
C THR A 304 -12.51 24.90 15.19
N SER A 305 -11.92 24.99 16.38
CA SER A 305 -11.36 26.20 16.98
C SER A 305 -10.30 25.84 18.03
N GLU A 306 -9.30 26.71 18.27
CA GLU A 306 -8.22 26.43 19.23
C GLU A 306 -8.75 26.11 20.65
N THR A 307 -9.79 26.83 21.07
CA THR A 307 -10.48 26.61 22.36
C THR A 307 -11.24 25.29 22.39
N GLY A 308 -11.90 24.90 21.28
CA GLY A 308 -12.65 23.64 21.18
C GLY A 308 -11.71 22.43 21.14
N VAL A 309 -10.64 22.52 20.34
CA VAL A 309 -9.52 21.54 20.31
C VAL A 309 -8.96 21.32 21.71
N SER A 310 -8.56 22.41 22.38
CA SER A 310 -7.99 22.35 23.73
C SER A 310 -8.94 21.68 24.74
N ARG A 311 -10.25 21.96 24.64
CA ARG A 311 -11.28 21.36 25.51
C ARG A 311 -11.47 19.87 25.27
N VAL A 312 -11.65 19.44 24.00
CA VAL A 312 -11.85 18.03 23.66
C VAL A 312 -10.62 17.19 24.05
N GLN A 313 -9.43 17.66 23.68
CA GLN A 313 -8.17 16.96 23.98
C GLN A 313 -7.91 16.87 25.49
N ALA A 314 -8.16 17.94 26.26
CA ALA A 314 -8.03 17.91 27.72
C ALA A 314 -9.06 17.03 28.43
N SER A 315 -10.28 16.92 27.88
CA SER A 315 -11.32 16.05 28.41
C SER A 315 -11.04 14.57 28.13
N LEU A 316 -10.59 14.21 26.92
CA LEU A 316 -10.33 12.82 26.54
C LEU A 316 -9.04 12.26 27.19
N ARG A 317 -7.94 13.03 27.24
CA ARG A 317 -6.66 12.62 27.87
C ARG A 317 -6.80 12.11 29.30
N ARG A 318 -7.85 12.51 30.03
CA ARG A 318 -8.15 12.10 31.41
C ARG A 318 -8.63 10.64 31.55
N PHE A 319 -8.97 9.98 30.44
CA PHE A 319 -9.56 8.62 30.43
C PHE A 319 -8.71 7.60 29.66
N GLY A 320 -7.47 7.97 29.30
CA GLY A 320 -6.53 7.14 28.55
C GLY A 320 -6.31 7.64 27.13
N PHE A 321 -5.21 7.20 26.50
CA PHE A 321 -4.86 7.57 25.12
C PHE A 321 -5.40 6.52 24.15
N THR A 322 -6.15 6.96 23.14
CA THR A 322 -6.66 6.12 22.04
C THR A 322 -6.44 6.87 20.74
N GLU A 323 -5.81 6.21 19.76
CA GLU A 323 -5.41 6.85 18.49
C GLU A 323 -6.65 7.40 17.75
N GLY A 324 -6.66 8.71 17.47
CA GLY A 324 -7.76 9.37 16.77
C GLY A 324 -8.99 9.71 17.64
N ALA A 325 -8.96 9.48 18.95
CA ALA A 325 -10.09 9.80 19.84
C ALA A 325 -10.39 11.31 19.89
N SER A 326 -9.36 12.17 19.88
CA SER A 326 -9.54 13.63 19.73
C SER A 326 -10.13 14.06 18.39
N LEU A 327 -10.23 13.14 17.42
CA LEU A 327 -10.88 13.34 16.12
C LEU A 327 -12.27 12.69 16.06
N GLY A 328 -12.67 11.88 17.05
CA GLY A 328 -13.97 11.19 17.08
C GLY A 328 -14.04 9.89 16.26
N GLU A 329 -12.89 9.31 15.84
CA GLU A 329 -12.86 8.11 14.99
C GLU A 329 -13.36 6.83 15.70
N GLY A 330 -13.33 6.78 17.03
CA GLY A 330 -13.95 5.71 17.82
C GLY A 330 -15.44 5.95 18.11
N GLY A 331 -16.04 7.00 17.52
CA GLY A 331 -17.40 7.44 17.80
C GLY A 331 -17.53 8.29 19.07
N GLU A 332 -16.43 8.80 19.63
CA GLU A 332 -16.41 9.57 20.88
C GLU A 332 -17.31 10.80 20.81
N PHE A 333 -17.40 11.43 19.63
CA PHE A 333 -18.31 12.51 19.32
C PHE A 333 -18.65 12.58 17.81
N GLU A 334 -19.90 12.94 17.49
CA GLU A 334 -20.30 13.27 16.11
C GLU A 334 -20.40 14.80 15.94
N THR A 335 -20.29 15.27 14.70
CA THR A 335 -20.26 16.72 14.39
C THR A 335 -21.25 17.13 13.30
N LEU A 336 -21.53 18.43 13.23
CA LEU A 336 -22.26 19.07 12.14
C LEU A 336 -21.52 20.33 11.68
N VAL A 337 -21.31 20.46 10.36
CA VAL A 337 -20.72 21.65 9.73
C VAL A 337 -21.80 22.70 9.47
N LEU A 338 -21.61 23.91 9.98
CA LEU A 338 -22.55 25.01 9.84
C LEU A 338 -22.10 26.06 8.81
N ASP A 339 -20.80 26.21 8.62
CA ASP A 339 -20.21 27.12 7.63
C ASP A 339 -18.83 26.60 7.18
N GLY A 340 -18.32 27.15 6.08
CA GLY A 340 -17.04 26.79 5.47
C GLY A 340 -16.54 27.87 4.51
N PRO A 341 -15.47 27.63 3.74
CA PRO A 341 -14.93 28.61 2.79
C PRO A 341 -15.88 28.82 1.59
N ASP A 342 -15.86 30.03 1.02
CA ASP A 342 -16.78 30.46 -0.06
C ASP A 342 -16.72 29.58 -1.32
N ALA A 343 -15.62 28.86 -1.55
CA ALA A 343 -15.52 27.86 -2.61
C ALA A 343 -16.60 26.77 -2.49
N LEU A 344 -16.92 26.34 -1.26
CA LEU A 344 -17.86 25.24 -0.97
C LEU A 344 -19.16 25.68 -0.29
N PHE A 345 -19.15 26.72 0.55
CA PHE A 345 -20.34 27.23 1.27
C PHE A 345 -20.69 28.65 0.83
N LYS A 346 -21.81 28.80 0.09
CA LYS A 346 -22.37 30.08 -0.38
C LYS A 346 -23.29 30.75 0.67
N LYS A 347 -23.93 29.95 1.52
CA LYS A 347 -24.72 30.39 2.68
C LYS A 347 -24.34 29.57 3.91
N ARG A 348 -24.50 30.14 5.11
CA ARG A 348 -24.26 29.44 6.38
C ARG A 348 -25.56 28.91 6.98
N ILE A 349 -25.47 27.83 7.74
CA ILE A 349 -26.60 27.23 8.47
C ILE A 349 -26.61 27.77 9.90
N ARG A 350 -27.75 28.32 10.33
CA ARG A 350 -27.98 28.76 11.71
C ARG A 350 -29.05 27.89 12.37
N VAL A 351 -28.75 27.40 13.57
CA VAL A 351 -29.72 26.70 14.44
C VAL A 351 -30.02 27.58 15.66
N PRO A 352 -31.29 27.95 15.91
CA PRO A 352 -31.74 28.65 17.12
C PRO A 352 -31.35 27.92 18.41
N GLU A 353 -31.39 28.59 19.55
CA GLU A 353 -30.96 28.00 20.83
C GLU A 353 -32.06 27.14 21.45
N ASP A 354 -33.29 27.64 21.42
CA ASP A 354 -34.54 26.93 21.67
C ASP A 354 -34.78 25.74 20.72
N GLY A 355 -34.10 25.75 19.57
CA GLY A 355 -34.08 24.64 18.61
C GLY A 355 -33.18 23.46 18.99
N ARG A 356 -32.30 23.59 20.01
CA ARG A 356 -31.34 22.56 20.42
C ARG A 356 -31.87 21.77 21.61
N LEU A 357 -32.41 20.58 21.35
CA LEU A 357 -33.01 19.73 22.37
C LEU A 357 -32.07 18.57 22.71
N VAL A 358 -31.55 18.56 23.95
CA VAL A 358 -30.69 17.49 24.47
C VAL A 358 -31.50 16.20 24.65
N MET A 359 -30.96 15.08 24.16
CA MET A 359 -31.52 13.74 24.30
C MET A 359 -30.44 12.79 24.82
N SER A 360 -30.71 12.15 25.96
CA SER A 360 -29.84 11.11 26.54
C SER A 360 -30.32 9.72 26.15
N GLU A 361 -29.39 8.87 25.72
CA GLU A 361 -29.65 7.48 25.34
C GLU A 361 -29.11 6.50 26.40
N GLY A 362 -29.57 5.24 26.36
CA GLY A 362 -29.01 4.18 27.17
C GLY A 362 -27.53 3.94 26.82
N GLY A 363 -26.71 3.58 27.81
CA GLY A 363 -25.28 3.31 27.60
C GLY A 363 -24.37 4.54 27.73
N GLY A 364 -24.91 5.74 27.95
CA GLY A 364 -24.12 6.94 28.27
C GLY A 364 -23.86 7.89 27.10
N SER A 365 -24.48 7.70 25.94
CA SER A 365 -24.46 8.68 24.86
C SER A 365 -25.50 9.78 25.07
N THR A 366 -25.17 11.01 24.67
CA THR A 366 -26.08 12.17 24.68
C THR A 366 -25.92 12.97 23.39
N TRP A 367 -27.03 13.41 22.80
CA TRP A 367 -27.06 14.10 21.50
C TRP A 367 -28.05 15.26 21.43
N LEU A 368 -27.97 16.04 20.35
CA LEU A 368 -28.84 17.18 20.06
C LEU A 368 -29.81 16.87 18.91
N MET A 369 -31.12 16.89 19.21
CA MET A 369 -32.15 17.09 18.18
C MET A 369 -32.18 18.58 17.79
N LEU A 370 -32.18 18.88 16.48
CA LEU A 370 -31.95 20.22 15.96
C LEU A 370 -33.15 20.72 15.15
N ARG A 371 -33.91 21.66 15.72
CA ARG A 371 -35.13 22.25 15.15
C ARG A 371 -34.90 23.72 14.77
N GLY A 372 -35.73 24.26 13.88
CA GLY A 372 -35.66 25.67 13.45
C GLY A 372 -34.42 26.06 12.64
N ALA A 373 -33.63 25.08 12.19
CA ALA A 373 -32.46 25.32 11.35
C ALA A 373 -32.84 26.03 10.05
N HIS A 374 -32.10 27.09 9.70
CA HIS A 374 -32.34 27.92 8.52
C HIS A 374 -31.00 28.41 7.93
N LEU A 375 -31.06 29.03 6.75
CA LEU A 375 -29.89 29.59 6.08
C LEU A 375 -29.81 31.09 6.26
N GLU A 376 -28.60 31.60 6.44
CA GLU A 376 -28.26 33.02 6.42
C GLU A 376 -27.25 33.30 5.30
N ASP A 377 -27.39 34.45 4.66
CA ASP A 377 -26.38 34.95 3.74
C ASP A 377 -25.09 35.29 4.49
N LYS A 378 -23.95 34.95 3.87
CA LYS A 378 -22.63 35.24 4.43
C LYS A 378 -22.32 36.72 4.23
N VAL A 379 -21.71 37.35 5.24
CA VAL A 379 -21.19 38.71 5.09
C VAL A 379 -20.01 38.64 4.12
N PRO A 380 -20.00 39.41 3.01
CA PRO A 380 -18.86 39.42 2.09
C PRO A 380 -17.58 39.78 2.85
N ALA A 381 -16.53 38.97 2.67
CA ALA A 381 -15.22 39.34 3.17
C ALA A 381 -14.79 40.68 2.55
N VAL A 382 -14.24 41.57 3.35
CA VAL A 382 -13.68 42.83 2.84
C VAL A 382 -12.39 42.48 2.11
N LEU A 383 -12.47 42.35 0.78
CA LEU A 383 -11.35 42.03 -0.09
C LEU A 383 -10.35 43.20 -0.09
N ASP A 384 -9.24 43.03 0.61
CA ASP A 384 -8.19 44.03 0.71
C ASP A 384 -7.29 44.00 -0.54
N GLY A 385 -7.80 44.58 -1.64
CA GLY A 385 -7.02 44.97 -2.82
C GLY A 385 -6.55 43.87 -3.79
N GLY A 386 -6.88 42.60 -3.57
CA GLY A 386 -6.50 41.49 -4.45
C GLY A 386 -7.61 41.07 -5.43
N ASP A 387 -7.37 41.23 -6.73
CA ASP A 387 -8.20 40.62 -7.79
C ASP A 387 -7.67 39.19 -8.05
N GLY A 388 -8.34 38.18 -7.50
CA GLY A 388 -7.88 36.79 -7.54
C GLY A 388 -8.90 35.80 -6.98
N ASP A 389 -8.94 34.62 -7.61
CA ASP A 389 -9.81 33.51 -7.20
C ASP A 389 -9.40 33.00 -5.80
N ALA A 390 -10.36 32.77 -4.91
CA ALA A 390 -10.12 32.48 -3.50
C ALA A 390 -9.68 31.01 -3.30
N GLN A 391 -8.44 30.72 -3.65
CA GLN A 391 -7.87 29.37 -3.66
C GLN A 391 -8.02 28.68 -2.30
N VAL A 392 -8.55 27.45 -2.31
CA VAL A 392 -8.83 26.67 -1.09
C VAL A 392 -7.52 26.23 -0.43
N THR A 393 -7.19 26.85 0.69
CA THR A 393 -6.05 26.51 1.54
C THR A 393 -6.41 25.35 2.48
N VAL A 394 -6.20 24.12 2.02
CA VAL A 394 -6.01 22.95 2.90
C VAL A 394 -4.51 22.75 3.17
N ARG A 395 -4.16 22.09 4.27
CA ARG A 395 -2.78 21.59 4.43
C ARG A 395 -2.62 20.34 3.56
N GLU A 396 -1.50 20.24 2.84
CA GLU A 396 -1.03 18.97 2.29
C GLU A 396 0.08 18.41 3.20
N PRO A 397 0.17 17.08 3.42
CA PRO A 397 1.33 16.47 4.08
C PRO A 397 2.58 16.55 3.21
N ALA A 398 3.77 16.41 3.81
CA ALA A 398 4.99 16.27 3.02
C ALA A 398 4.99 14.94 2.24
N MET A 399 5.60 14.93 1.04
CA MET A 399 5.64 13.74 0.17
C MET A 399 6.43 12.59 0.80
N LEU A 400 7.54 12.92 1.47
CA LEU A 400 8.40 11.97 2.15
C LEU A 400 8.31 12.12 3.67
N ASP A 401 8.34 10.98 4.37
CA ASP A 401 8.53 10.89 5.82
C ASP A 401 9.96 11.31 6.15
N ALA A 402 10.20 11.83 7.37
CA ALA A 402 11.48 12.43 7.75
C ALA A 402 12.69 11.52 7.47
N ARG A 403 12.58 10.21 7.75
CA ARG A 403 13.60 9.20 7.39
C ARG A 403 13.92 9.24 5.90
N PHE A 404 12.91 9.16 5.03
CA PHE A 404 13.09 9.10 3.58
C PHE A 404 13.50 10.44 2.96
N GLN A 405 13.14 11.58 3.55
CA GLN A 405 13.73 12.86 3.17
C GLN A 405 15.24 12.87 3.46
N THR A 406 15.69 12.39 4.62
CA THR A 406 17.12 12.22 4.94
C THR A 406 17.82 11.26 3.97
N VAL A 407 17.16 10.19 3.51
CA VAL A 407 17.69 9.33 2.44
C VAL A 407 17.87 10.12 1.14
N LEU A 408 16.83 10.81 0.65
CA LEU A 408 16.87 11.57 -0.60
C LEU A 408 17.93 12.67 -0.57
N ASP A 409 18.00 13.45 0.50
CA ASP A 409 18.99 14.50 0.69
C ASP A 409 20.41 13.93 0.66
N SER A 410 20.62 12.72 1.19
CA SER A 410 21.94 12.07 1.24
C SER A 410 22.36 11.52 -0.13
N LEU A 411 21.44 10.89 -0.87
CA LEU A 411 21.68 10.48 -2.26
C LEU A 411 21.92 11.68 -3.19
N THR A 412 21.22 12.80 -2.96
CA THR A 412 21.31 14.02 -3.78
C THR A 412 22.61 14.80 -3.53
N ARG A 413 23.15 14.76 -2.30
CA ARG A 413 24.38 15.49 -1.93
C ARG A 413 25.67 14.90 -2.47
N GLY A 414 25.63 13.71 -3.09
CA GLY A 414 26.80 13.13 -3.79
C GLY A 414 28.02 12.90 -2.90
N GLY A 415 27.82 12.57 -1.62
CA GLY A 415 28.91 12.32 -0.67
C GLY A 415 29.76 11.11 -1.06
N PRO A 416 31.01 11.00 -0.55
CA PRO A 416 31.89 9.88 -0.86
C PRO A 416 31.22 8.54 -0.52
N ILE A 417 31.27 7.63 -1.48
CA ILE A 417 30.53 6.35 -1.46
C ILE A 417 31.05 5.48 -0.32
N ARG A 418 30.35 5.51 0.83
CA ARG A 418 30.71 4.70 2.00
C ARG A 418 30.50 3.19 1.80
N LEU A 419 29.98 2.72 0.67
CA LEU A 419 29.95 1.27 0.37
C LEU A 419 31.37 0.66 0.41
N ASP A 420 32.36 1.40 -0.09
CA ASP A 420 33.75 0.94 -0.22
C ASP A 420 34.51 0.90 1.13
N SER A 421 33.85 1.23 2.25
CA SER A 421 34.43 1.18 3.61
C SER A 421 33.44 0.89 4.74
N ALA A 422 32.14 0.81 4.45
CA ALA A 422 31.04 0.55 5.38
C ALA A 422 29.96 -0.39 4.83
N CYS A 423 30.17 -1.00 3.65
CA CYS A 423 29.89 -2.43 3.60
C CYS A 423 30.90 -3.10 4.55
N PRO A 424 30.47 -3.84 5.59
CA PRO A 424 31.41 -4.56 6.44
C PRO A 424 32.20 -5.54 5.58
N SER A 425 33.50 -5.70 5.84
CA SER A 425 34.25 -6.85 5.32
C SER A 425 33.51 -8.10 5.76
N TRP A 426 32.93 -8.84 4.80
CA TRP A 426 31.66 -9.58 4.98
C TRP A 426 31.59 -10.29 6.33
N SER A 427 30.92 -9.68 7.30
CA SER A 427 31.16 -10.00 8.71
C SER A 427 30.86 -11.46 8.99
N THR A 428 31.90 -12.25 9.23
CA THR A 428 31.77 -13.67 9.57
C THR A 428 31.34 -13.78 11.02
N SER A 429 30.07 -13.42 11.27
CA SER A 429 29.37 -13.57 12.53
C SER A 429 29.23 -15.05 12.86
N ARG A 430 30.31 -15.64 13.38
CA ARG A 430 30.33 -17.03 13.83
C ARG A 430 29.32 -17.18 14.97
N LEU A 431 28.33 -18.04 14.75
CA LEU A 431 27.37 -18.51 15.75
C LEU A 431 28.04 -18.77 17.11
N GLN A 432 27.89 -17.83 18.06
CA GLN A 432 28.38 -18.03 19.44
C GLN A 432 27.40 -18.87 20.29
N THR A 433 26.26 -19.27 19.74
CA THR A 433 25.40 -20.29 20.37
C THR A 433 26.15 -21.59 20.55
N SER A 434 26.19 -22.11 21.79
CA SER A 434 26.81 -23.41 22.11
C SER A 434 26.36 -24.50 21.14
N ARG A 435 27.32 -25.30 20.63
CA ARG A 435 27.09 -26.47 19.75
C ARG A 435 25.99 -27.40 20.24
N SER A 436 25.81 -27.50 21.56
CA SER A 436 24.75 -28.29 22.19
C SER A 436 23.30 -27.85 21.86
N THR A 437 23.08 -26.62 21.38
CA THR A 437 21.72 -26.06 21.21
C THR A 437 21.00 -26.49 19.93
N TRP A 438 21.74 -26.96 18.92
CA TRP A 438 21.18 -27.39 17.64
C TRP A 438 20.90 -28.91 17.58
N ALA A 439 21.53 -29.71 18.44
CA ALA A 439 21.44 -31.18 18.41
C ALA A 439 20.03 -31.73 18.68
N ASP A 440 19.21 -30.98 19.43
CA ASP A 440 17.79 -31.26 19.69
C ASP A 440 16.91 -31.11 18.43
N TYR A 441 17.38 -30.38 17.42
CA TYR A 441 16.60 -30.08 16.23
C TYR A 441 16.84 -31.11 15.13
N HIS A 442 15.81 -31.32 14.33
CA HIS A 442 15.86 -32.16 13.14
C HIS A 442 15.15 -31.46 11.99
N TRP A 443 15.40 -31.96 10.78
CA TRP A 443 14.71 -31.49 9.61
C TRP A 443 13.23 -31.90 9.62
N ASN A 444 12.34 -31.04 9.13
CA ASN A 444 10.90 -31.32 9.09
C ASN A 444 10.54 -32.22 7.89
N ASN A 445 10.95 -33.48 7.91
CA ASN A 445 10.74 -34.47 6.84
C ASN A 445 9.25 -34.83 6.55
N ASN A 446 8.28 -34.17 7.19
CA ASN A 446 6.86 -34.37 6.90
C ASN A 446 6.55 -33.79 5.51
N ASN A 447 6.44 -34.68 4.52
CA ASN A 447 6.36 -34.44 3.07
C ASN A 447 5.07 -33.72 2.58
N HIS A 448 4.41 -32.96 3.46
CA HIS A 448 3.27 -32.11 3.14
C HIS A 448 3.78 -30.69 2.88
N ASN A 449 4.15 -30.46 1.61
CA ASN A 449 4.84 -29.29 1.07
C ASN A 449 4.45 -27.96 1.76
N ASN A 450 5.37 -27.39 2.55
CA ASN A 450 5.05 -26.35 3.55
C ASN A 450 4.60 -25.00 2.94
N LYS A 451 4.80 -24.83 1.63
CA LYS A 451 4.01 -23.96 0.73
C LYS A 451 4.00 -24.60 -0.66
N MET A 452 2.91 -24.47 -1.40
CA MET A 452 2.91 -24.85 -2.82
C MET A 452 3.42 -23.68 -3.68
N TYR A 453 4.46 -23.94 -4.47
CA TYR A 453 4.94 -23.06 -5.52
C TYR A 453 4.61 -23.71 -6.88
N CYS A 454 4.14 -22.90 -7.83
CA CYS A 454 3.71 -23.40 -9.14
C CYS A 454 3.94 -22.33 -10.22
N SER A 455 4.52 -22.74 -11.35
CA SER A 455 4.78 -21.89 -12.51
C SER A 455 3.84 -22.32 -13.64
N ILE A 456 2.98 -21.41 -14.11
CA ILE A 456 1.95 -21.68 -15.12
C ILE A 456 2.25 -20.88 -16.38
N VAL A 457 2.18 -21.57 -17.52
CA VAL A 457 2.37 -21.03 -18.88
C VAL A 457 1.15 -21.37 -19.74
N ALA A 458 0.92 -20.60 -20.79
CA ALA A 458 -0.13 -20.91 -21.76
C ALA A 458 0.19 -22.19 -22.55
N ASP A 459 -0.84 -22.97 -22.90
CA ASP A 459 -0.70 -24.17 -23.73
C ASP A 459 -0.33 -23.83 -25.18
N SER A 460 0.34 -24.76 -25.87
CA SER A 460 0.76 -24.63 -27.28
C SER A 460 -0.36 -24.30 -28.27
N HIS A 461 -1.63 -24.50 -27.90
CA HIS A 461 -2.80 -24.14 -28.71
C HIS A 461 -3.29 -22.69 -28.51
N ALA A 462 -2.85 -22.02 -27.44
CA ALA A 462 -3.14 -20.63 -27.13
C ALA A 462 -1.99 -19.68 -27.53
N LEU A 463 -0.74 -20.18 -27.61
CA LEU A 463 0.43 -19.39 -28.01
C LEU A 463 0.23 -18.69 -29.36
N GLY A 464 0.68 -17.43 -29.45
CA GLY A 464 0.64 -16.67 -30.70
C GLY A 464 -0.75 -16.26 -31.19
N THR A 465 -1.80 -16.42 -30.37
CA THR A 465 -3.18 -16.01 -30.71
C THR A 465 -3.43 -14.54 -30.33
N SER A 466 -3.66 -14.28 -29.05
CA SER A 466 -3.56 -12.95 -28.43
C SER A 466 -3.31 -13.09 -26.94
N ILE A 467 -2.78 -12.04 -26.32
CA ILE A 467 -2.51 -12.03 -24.88
C ILE A 467 -3.76 -12.30 -24.02
N GLN A 468 -4.96 -11.94 -24.49
CA GLN A 468 -6.21 -12.26 -23.79
C GLN A 468 -6.46 -13.77 -23.78
N CYS A 469 -6.30 -14.44 -24.93
CA CYS A 469 -6.45 -15.89 -25.03
C CYS A 469 -5.40 -16.65 -24.22
N GLU A 470 -4.13 -16.20 -24.23
CA GLU A 470 -3.09 -16.75 -23.36
C GLU A 470 -3.42 -16.53 -21.87
N THR A 471 -3.88 -15.33 -21.50
CA THR A 471 -4.27 -15.04 -20.10
C THR A 471 -5.47 -15.85 -19.65
N ILE A 472 -6.48 -16.06 -20.51
CA ILE A 472 -7.64 -16.90 -20.22
C ILE A 472 -7.19 -18.34 -19.97
N ASN A 473 -6.40 -18.93 -20.86
CA ASN A 473 -5.88 -20.30 -20.67
C ASN A 473 -5.01 -20.42 -19.41
N VAL A 474 -4.18 -19.43 -19.10
CA VAL A 474 -3.42 -19.39 -17.84
C VAL A 474 -4.34 -19.31 -16.62
N VAL A 475 -5.40 -18.50 -16.64
CA VAL A 475 -6.38 -18.40 -15.55
C VAL A 475 -7.19 -19.70 -15.38
N GLU A 476 -7.66 -20.32 -16.47
CA GLU A 476 -8.32 -21.64 -16.44
C GLU A 476 -7.41 -22.71 -15.82
N LYS A 477 -6.09 -22.65 -16.11
CA LYS A 477 -5.09 -23.56 -15.52
C LYS A 477 -4.76 -23.22 -14.06
N MET A 478 -4.82 -21.95 -13.65
CA MET A 478 -4.77 -21.54 -12.23
C MET A 478 -5.97 -22.13 -11.47
N GLU A 479 -7.19 -21.98 -12.00
CA GLU A 479 -8.42 -22.53 -11.41
C GLU A 479 -8.39 -24.07 -11.34
N ALA A 480 -7.93 -24.75 -12.39
CA ALA A 480 -7.79 -26.20 -12.42
C ALA A 480 -6.74 -26.71 -11.42
N PHE A 481 -5.58 -26.04 -11.33
CA PHE A 481 -4.54 -26.38 -10.34
C PHE A 481 -5.07 -26.21 -8.91
N LEU A 482 -5.64 -25.05 -8.59
CA LEU A 482 -6.22 -24.77 -7.27
C LEU A 482 -7.32 -25.80 -6.93
N SER A 483 -8.24 -26.08 -7.86
CA SER A 483 -9.29 -27.08 -7.68
C SER A 483 -8.72 -28.48 -7.41
N SER A 484 -7.66 -28.88 -8.12
CA SER A 484 -7.04 -30.21 -7.95
C SER A 484 -6.39 -30.40 -6.58
N GLU A 485 -5.83 -29.34 -6.00
CA GLU A 485 -5.23 -29.32 -4.66
C GLU A 485 -6.26 -28.91 -3.57
N SER A 486 -7.56 -28.80 -3.92
CA SER A 486 -8.66 -28.33 -3.06
C SER A 486 -8.43 -26.94 -2.43
N LEU A 487 -8.18 -25.94 -3.27
CA LEU A 487 -7.96 -24.52 -2.93
C LEU A 487 -8.96 -23.62 -3.66
N ASP A 488 -9.20 -22.41 -3.12
CA ASP A 488 -9.87 -21.29 -3.79
C ASP A 488 -8.85 -20.18 -4.11
N ALA A 489 -9.17 -19.29 -5.05
CA ALA A 489 -8.30 -18.16 -5.44
C ALA A 489 -7.93 -17.26 -4.24
N ARG A 490 -8.78 -17.22 -3.20
CA ARG A 490 -8.51 -16.54 -1.93
C ARG A 490 -7.28 -17.06 -1.19
N ASP A 491 -6.86 -18.31 -1.42
CA ASP A 491 -5.78 -18.96 -0.65
C ASP A 491 -4.40 -18.58 -1.19
N VAL A 492 -4.34 -18.08 -2.43
CA VAL A 492 -3.10 -17.56 -3.04
C VAL A 492 -2.60 -16.38 -2.21
N ALA A 493 -1.31 -16.43 -1.85
CA ALA A 493 -0.67 -15.41 -1.03
C ALA A 493 -0.01 -14.32 -1.88
N THR A 494 0.86 -14.72 -2.80
CA THR A 494 1.54 -13.82 -3.74
C THR A 494 1.63 -14.43 -5.14
N VAL A 495 1.68 -13.55 -6.15
CA VAL A 495 1.77 -13.89 -7.57
C VAL A 495 2.83 -13.03 -8.26
N ILE A 496 3.73 -13.65 -9.04
CA ILE A 496 4.65 -12.94 -9.93
C ILE A 496 4.16 -13.13 -11.36
N VAL A 497 3.85 -12.04 -12.05
CA VAL A 497 3.44 -12.04 -13.46
C VAL A 497 4.60 -11.50 -14.31
N LEU A 498 5.10 -12.32 -15.22
CA LEU A 498 6.14 -11.94 -16.18
C LEU A 498 5.52 -11.73 -17.56
N LEU A 499 5.79 -10.59 -18.19
CA LEU A 499 5.22 -10.20 -19.48
C LEU A 499 6.30 -10.10 -20.57
N ARG A 500 5.90 -10.26 -21.84
CA ARG A 500 6.72 -9.87 -22.99
C ARG A 500 6.62 -8.37 -23.30
N ASP A 501 5.44 -7.78 -23.11
CA ASP A 501 5.22 -6.33 -23.27
C ASP A 501 4.36 -5.80 -22.11
N MET A 502 4.79 -4.68 -21.51
CA MET A 502 4.02 -4.00 -20.46
C MET A 502 2.80 -3.25 -21.02
N ALA A 503 2.74 -2.99 -22.33
CA ALA A 503 1.57 -2.43 -22.99
C ALA A 503 0.30 -3.31 -22.86
N ASP A 504 0.47 -4.61 -22.61
CA ASP A 504 -0.64 -5.55 -22.41
C ASP A 504 -1.18 -5.58 -20.97
N PHE A 505 -0.51 -4.95 -20.00
CA PHE A 505 -0.92 -4.90 -18.59
C PHE A 505 -2.42 -4.60 -18.35
N PRO A 506 -3.08 -3.66 -19.07
CA PRO A 506 -4.52 -3.42 -18.89
C PRO A 506 -5.40 -4.59 -19.37
N ARG A 507 -5.00 -5.28 -20.44
CA ARG A 507 -5.72 -6.43 -21.02
C ARG A 507 -5.63 -7.63 -20.09
N ILE A 508 -4.45 -7.86 -19.52
CA ILE A 508 -4.18 -8.96 -18.59
C ILE A 508 -4.95 -8.72 -17.28
N ASN A 509 -4.95 -7.49 -16.76
CA ASN A 509 -5.75 -7.13 -15.58
C ASN A 509 -7.25 -7.38 -15.76
N GLN A 510 -7.80 -7.20 -16.97
CA GLN A 510 -9.22 -7.44 -17.27
C GLN A 510 -9.57 -8.93 -17.17
N GLU A 511 -8.69 -9.83 -17.58
CA GLU A 511 -8.91 -11.28 -17.57
C GLU A 511 -8.53 -11.89 -16.22
N TYR A 512 -7.31 -11.65 -15.73
CA TYR A 512 -6.83 -12.08 -14.41
C TYR A 512 -7.74 -11.57 -13.27
N GLY A 513 -8.34 -10.38 -13.40
CA GLY A 513 -9.26 -9.84 -12.40
C GLY A 513 -10.53 -10.66 -12.19
N LYS A 514 -10.94 -11.49 -13.16
CA LYS A 514 -12.14 -12.35 -13.07
C LYS A 514 -11.98 -13.48 -12.05
N LEU A 515 -10.75 -13.88 -11.76
CA LEU A 515 -10.41 -14.92 -10.78
C LEU A 515 -10.58 -14.41 -9.33
N PHE A 516 -10.42 -13.10 -9.09
CA PHE A 516 -10.38 -12.51 -7.75
C PHE A 516 -11.56 -11.57 -7.48
N GLN A 517 -12.78 -12.11 -7.53
CA GLN A 517 -14.03 -11.38 -7.28
C GLN A 517 -14.31 -11.10 -5.78
N ARG A 518 -13.40 -11.53 -4.90
CA ARG A 518 -13.51 -11.51 -3.44
C ARG A 518 -12.53 -10.51 -2.82
N ALA A 519 -12.81 -10.07 -1.60
CA ALA A 519 -11.92 -9.16 -0.87
C ALA A 519 -10.51 -9.78 -0.66
N ASN A 520 -9.49 -8.93 -0.65
CA ASN A 520 -8.06 -9.29 -0.54
C ASN A 520 -7.58 -10.31 -1.61
N PRO A 521 -7.52 -9.94 -2.91
CA PRO A 521 -6.70 -10.66 -3.90
C PRO A 521 -5.24 -10.85 -3.43
N PRO A 522 -4.45 -11.79 -3.99
CA PRO A 522 -3.05 -11.97 -3.60
C PRO A 522 -2.22 -10.68 -3.77
N SER A 523 -1.08 -10.58 -3.08
CA SER A 523 -0.08 -9.57 -3.44
C SER A 523 0.54 -9.92 -4.80
N ARG A 524 1.01 -8.91 -5.54
CA ARG A 524 1.43 -9.12 -6.93
C ARG A 524 2.63 -8.28 -7.35
N ILE A 525 3.48 -8.85 -8.19
CA ILE A 525 4.50 -8.16 -8.98
C ILE A 525 4.09 -8.30 -10.46
N THR A 526 4.33 -7.29 -11.30
CA THR A 526 4.12 -7.43 -12.74
C THR A 526 5.18 -6.69 -13.52
N ILE A 527 6.10 -7.44 -14.12
CA ILE A 527 7.30 -6.94 -14.79
C ILE A 527 7.38 -7.44 -16.24
N SER A 528 7.95 -6.64 -17.15
CA SER A 528 8.24 -7.12 -18.50
C SER A 528 9.67 -7.65 -18.59
N CYS A 529 9.80 -8.94 -18.90
CA CYS A 529 11.06 -9.58 -19.24
C CYS A 529 11.39 -9.48 -20.74
N GLY A 530 10.51 -8.89 -21.55
CA GLY A 530 10.76 -8.71 -22.98
C GLY A 530 11.00 -10.04 -23.71
N ASN A 531 12.01 -10.05 -24.57
CA ASN A 531 12.42 -11.25 -25.32
C ASN A 531 13.19 -12.30 -24.50
N LEU A 532 13.26 -12.16 -23.16
CA LEU A 532 13.81 -13.18 -22.27
C LEU A 532 12.77 -14.26 -21.86
N LEU A 533 11.48 -14.08 -22.21
CA LEU A 533 10.46 -15.12 -22.10
C LEU A 533 10.54 -16.10 -23.29
N PRO A 534 10.18 -17.39 -23.10
CA PRO A 534 10.18 -18.41 -24.15
C PRO A 534 9.43 -17.97 -25.40
N GLU A 535 9.93 -18.32 -26.59
CA GLU A 535 9.26 -17.96 -27.85
C GLU A 535 7.80 -18.45 -27.88
N GLY A 536 6.92 -17.70 -28.54
CA GLY A 536 5.47 -17.93 -28.57
C GLY A 536 4.71 -17.54 -27.31
N HIS A 537 5.38 -17.40 -26.15
CA HIS A 537 4.74 -17.06 -24.87
C HIS A 537 4.81 -15.55 -24.60
N ASN A 538 3.69 -14.95 -24.22
CA ASN A 538 3.59 -13.52 -23.88
C ASN A 538 3.34 -13.26 -22.39
N ILE A 539 2.94 -14.28 -21.62
CA ILE A 539 2.72 -14.26 -20.18
C ILE A 539 3.23 -15.54 -19.50
N VAL A 540 3.86 -15.38 -18.33
CA VAL A 540 4.16 -16.46 -17.37
C VAL A 540 3.67 -16.03 -15.99
N VAL A 541 3.06 -16.94 -15.23
CA VAL A 541 2.52 -16.65 -13.89
C VAL A 541 3.09 -17.64 -12.86
N HIS A 542 3.75 -17.11 -11.83
CA HIS A 542 4.22 -17.88 -10.68
C HIS A 542 3.28 -17.66 -9.48
N LEU A 543 2.78 -18.75 -8.91
CA LEU A 543 1.91 -18.78 -7.73
C LEU A 543 2.69 -19.17 -6.47
N THR A 544 2.33 -18.57 -5.34
CA THR A 544 2.68 -19.06 -4.00
C THR A 544 1.43 -19.23 -3.14
N VAL A 545 1.20 -20.43 -2.62
CA VAL A 545 0.07 -20.79 -1.74
C VAL A 545 0.59 -21.35 -0.40
N PRO A 546 0.12 -20.88 0.77
CA PRO A 546 0.51 -21.43 2.07
C PRO A 546 -0.09 -22.81 2.35
N ALA A 547 0.55 -23.63 3.19
CA ALA A 547 0.04 -24.96 3.54
C ALA A 547 -1.18 -24.95 4.48
N ALA A 548 -1.23 -24.06 5.49
CA ALA A 548 -2.31 -24.05 6.49
C ALA A 548 -3.55 -23.26 6.04
N LYS A 549 -4.42 -23.93 5.26
CA LYS A 549 -5.74 -23.42 4.86
C LYS A 549 -6.65 -23.23 6.08
N ASP A 550 -6.79 -24.28 6.89
CA ASP A 550 -7.78 -24.42 7.97
C ASP A 550 -7.41 -23.71 9.29
N ALA A 551 -6.31 -22.95 9.32
CA ALA A 551 -5.92 -22.23 10.52
C ALA A 551 -6.87 -21.04 10.80
N PRO A 552 -7.36 -20.86 12.04
CA PRO A 552 -8.11 -19.66 12.41
C PRO A 552 -7.28 -18.41 12.13
N ASN A 553 -7.85 -17.46 11.38
CA ASN A 553 -7.16 -16.29 10.84
C ASN A 553 -5.89 -16.68 10.05
N SER A 554 -5.97 -17.68 9.15
CA SER A 554 -4.87 -18.13 8.29
C SER A 554 -4.26 -17.02 7.44
N ARG A 555 -5.10 -16.13 6.91
CA ARG A 555 -4.76 -15.06 5.97
C ARG A 555 -5.37 -13.70 6.36
N ASN A 556 -4.58 -12.63 6.29
CA ASN A 556 -4.98 -11.23 6.44
C ASN A 556 -4.40 -10.43 5.24
N GLY A 557 -4.96 -9.27 4.92
CA GLY A 557 -4.48 -8.44 3.80
C GLY A 557 -4.47 -6.95 4.08
N LEU A 558 -3.72 -6.21 3.28
CA LEU A 558 -3.84 -4.76 3.10
C LEU A 558 -4.15 -4.49 1.63
N HIS A 559 -5.34 -3.98 1.36
CA HIS A 559 -5.86 -3.68 0.04
C HIS A 559 -6.34 -2.22 0.06
N VAL A 560 -5.67 -1.32 -0.66
CA VAL A 560 -6.03 0.11 -0.78
C VAL A 560 -6.35 0.40 -2.24
N GLN A 561 -7.55 0.94 -2.46
CA GLN A 561 -8.13 1.18 -3.78
C GLN A 561 -8.58 2.65 -3.96
N SER A 562 -8.78 3.38 -2.86
CA SER A 562 -9.01 4.82 -2.84
C SER A 562 -7.73 5.64 -2.97
N ARG A 563 -7.77 6.79 -3.68
CA ARG A 563 -6.68 7.79 -3.61
C ARG A 563 -6.66 8.44 -2.22
N SER A 564 -5.49 8.49 -1.57
CA SER A 564 -5.20 9.28 -0.36
C SER A 564 -3.72 9.74 -0.38
N TYR A 565 -3.26 10.48 0.63
CA TYR A 565 -1.85 10.87 0.73
C TYR A 565 -0.92 9.77 1.25
N TRP A 566 -1.45 8.64 1.74
CA TRP A 566 -0.66 7.66 2.50
C TRP A 566 0.09 6.62 1.66
N ALA A 567 -0.60 5.93 0.74
CA ALA A 567 0.00 4.97 -0.18
C ALA A 567 -0.77 4.92 -1.51
N PRO A 568 -0.13 4.56 -2.64
CA PRO A 568 -0.81 4.46 -3.91
C PRO A 568 -1.94 3.41 -3.89
N ALA A 569 -3.07 3.75 -4.52
CA ALA A 569 -4.11 2.79 -4.83
C ALA A 569 -3.61 1.74 -5.85
N ASN A 570 -4.10 0.51 -5.77
CA ASN A 570 -3.63 -0.53 -6.70
C ASN A 570 -4.04 -0.24 -8.14
N ILE A 571 -3.06 -0.33 -9.06
CA ILE A 571 -3.26 -0.14 -10.50
C ILE A 571 -3.76 -1.41 -11.21
N GLY A 572 -4.30 -2.36 -10.45
CA GLY A 572 -4.79 -3.65 -10.92
C GLY A 572 -5.37 -4.52 -9.78
N PRO A 573 -5.88 -5.71 -10.08
CA PRO A 573 -6.50 -6.63 -9.13
C PRO A 573 -5.46 -7.38 -8.27
N TYR A 574 -4.91 -6.73 -7.25
CA TYR A 574 -3.98 -7.29 -6.26
C TYR A 574 -4.08 -6.54 -4.93
N SER A 575 -3.51 -7.08 -3.85
CA SER A 575 -3.39 -6.40 -2.54
C SER A 575 -1.98 -5.83 -2.35
N GLN A 576 -1.82 -4.69 -1.68
CA GLN A 576 -0.51 -4.13 -1.32
C GLN A 576 0.28 -5.14 -0.48
N ALA A 577 -0.37 -5.86 0.43
CA ALA A 577 0.26 -6.95 1.16
C ALA A 577 -0.72 -8.06 1.55
N ILE A 578 -0.19 -9.27 1.72
CA ILE A 578 -0.89 -10.42 2.30
C ILE A 578 -0.04 -11.01 3.43
N GLU A 579 -0.67 -11.19 4.58
CA GLU A 579 -0.11 -11.86 5.76
C GLU A 579 -0.63 -13.29 5.85
N THR A 580 0.25 -14.26 6.09
CA THR A 580 -0.10 -15.68 6.23
C THR A 580 0.56 -16.30 7.46
N ALA A 581 -0.08 -17.30 8.06
CA ALA A 581 0.56 -18.14 9.08
C ALA A 581 1.87 -18.76 8.58
N VAL A 582 2.87 -18.84 9.46
CA VAL A 582 4.01 -19.77 9.33
C VAL A 582 3.58 -21.13 9.89
N THR A 583 4.14 -22.22 9.35
CA THR A 583 3.70 -23.59 9.65
C THR A 583 4.88 -24.49 10.01
N ALA A 584 4.76 -25.22 11.13
CA ALA A 584 5.74 -26.16 11.67
C ALA A 584 5.09 -27.54 11.90
N GLY A 585 5.67 -28.60 11.34
CA GLY A 585 5.11 -29.96 11.47
C GLY A 585 3.69 -30.13 10.93
N GLY A 586 3.21 -29.20 10.08
CA GLY A 586 1.83 -29.12 9.59
C GLY A 586 0.90 -28.22 10.42
N ALA A 587 1.29 -27.78 11.61
CA ALA A 587 0.50 -26.88 12.46
C ALA A 587 0.86 -25.39 12.25
N PRO A 588 -0.09 -24.46 12.33
CA PRO A 588 0.21 -23.02 12.30
C PRO A 588 0.95 -22.56 13.56
N THR A 589 1.87 -21.62 13.42
CA THR A 589 2.67 -21.07 14.53
C THR A 589 2.31 -19.61 14.84
N SER A 590 2.96 -19.04 15.86
CA SER A 590 2.86 -17.61 16.21
C SER A 590 3.41 -16.70 15.13
N LEU A 591 4.48 -17.11 14.43
CA LEU A 591 5.13 -16.31 13.39
C LEU A 591 4.21 -16.07 12.19
N ARG A 592 4.34 -14.88 11.61
CA ARG A 592 3.59 -14.46 10.42
C ARG A 592 4.55 -14.05 9.30
N THR A 593 4.25 -14.52 8.09
CA THR A 593 4.95 -14.14 6.85
C THR A 593 4.09 -13.09 6.15
N VAL A 594 4.67 -11.94 5.82
CA VAL A 594 4.03 -10.88 5.03
C VAL A 594 4.70 -10.84 3.66
N TYR A 595 3.91 -10.96 2.60
CA TYR A 595 4.33 -10.71 1.22
C TYR A 595 3.82 -9.33 0.80
N VAL A 596 4.65 -8.52 0.18
CA VAL A 596 4.30 -7.18 -0.31
C VAL A 596 4.29 -7.17 -1.82
N ALA A 597 3.34 -6.48 -2.44
CA ALA A 597 3.29 -6.26 -3.87
C ALA A 597 4.46 -5.39 -4.34
N GLY A 598 4.77 -5.41 -5.64
CA GLY A 598 5.74 -4.49 -6.23
C GLY A 598 5.33 -3.03 -6.02
N GLN A 599 6.25 -2.19 -5.57
CA GLN A 599 6.01 -0.78 -5.26
C GLN A 599 6.66 0.12 -6.30
N ILE A 600 5.84 0.75 -7.14
CA ILE A 600 6.26 1.80 -8.08
C ILE A 600 6.10 3.19 -7.46
N PRO A 601 6.92 4.18 -7.84
CA PRO A 601 6.95 5.51 -7.21
C PRO A 601 5.84 6.42 -7.75
N LEU A 602 4.58 6.07 -7.50
CA LEU A 602 3.46 6.98 -7.74
C LEU A 602 3.28 7.93 -6.56
N ILE A 603 2.94 9.18 -6.84
CA ILE A 603 2.45 10.14 -5.85
C ILE A 603 1.04 9.68 -5.42
N PRO A 604 0.80 9.32 -4.14
CA PRO A 604 -0.44 8.67 -3.72
C PRO A 604 -1.75 9.41 -4.04
N ALA A 605 -1.75 10.74 -3.89
CA ALA A 605 -2.95 11.57 -4.05
C ALA A 605 -3.40 11.73 -5.51
N SER A 606 -2.45 11.82 -6.44
CA SER A 606 -2.70 12.09 -7.87
C SER A 606 -2.57 10.85 -8.77
N MET A 607 -1.91 9.79 -8.28
CA MET A 607 -1.65 8.54 -9.01
C MET A 607 -0.80 8.69 -10.30
N VAL A 608 0.05 9.71 -10.35
CA VAL A 608 1.08 9.92 -11.38
C VAL A 608 2.50 9.74 -10.80
N LEU A 609 3.50 9.58 -11.66
CA LEU A 609 4.92 9.59 -11.26
C LEU A 609 5.37 11.03 -10.91
N PRO A 610 6.45 11.20 -10.11
CA PRO A 610 7.15 12.48 -9.97
C PRO A 610 7.45 13.14 -11.32
N PRO A 611 7.33 14.49 -11.42
CA PRO A 611 7.67 15.21 -12.63
C PRO A 611 9.16 15.09 -12.96
N PRO A 612 9.58 15.10 -14.24
CA PRO A 612 11.00 14.99 -14.59
C PRO A 612 11.85 16.10 -13.98
N SER A 613 12.85 15.70 -13.18
CA SER A 613 13.82 16.54 -12.50
C SER A 613 15.25 16.04 -12.75
N ALA A 614 16.26 16.80 -12.30
CA ALA A 614 17.66 16.33 -12.32
C ALA A 614 17.93 15.20 -11.31
N THR A 615 17.05 15.04 -10.32
CA THR A 615 17.10 14.08 -9.21
C THR A 615 16.06 12.96 -9.36
N MET A 616 15.44 12.83 -10.55
CA MET A 616 14.29 11.95 -10.81
C MET A 616 14.57 10.48 -10.45
N THR A 617 15.79 9.99 -10.67
CA THR A 617 16.17 8.61 -10.32
C THR A 617 16.20 8.43 -8.80
N GLN A 618 16.81 9.36 -8.06
CA GLN A 618 16.87 9.35 -6.60
C GLN A 618 15.47 9.49 -5.99
N GLU A 619 14.67 10.44 -6.47
CA GLU A 619 13.28 10.65 -6.06
C GLU A 619 12.43 9.38 -6.28
N GLN A 620 12.54 8.76 -7.45
CA GLN A 620 11.81 7.53 -7.75
C GLN A 620 12.28 6.34 -6.91
N VAL A 621 13.59 6.16 -6.68
CA VAL A 621 14.13 5.09 -5.80
C VAL A 621 13.66 5.26 -4.36
N VAL A 622 13.64 6.48 -3.84
CA VAL A 622 13.25 6.77 -2.45
C VAL A 622 11.74 6.70 -2.25
N LEU A 623 10.93 7.28 -3.14
CA LEU A 623 9.47 7.28 -3.00
C LEU A 623 8.89 5.86 -3.08
N SER A 624 9.43 5.00 -3.95
CA SER A 624 9.01 3.60 -4.04
C SER A 624 9.48 2.76 -2.83
N LEU A 625 10.67 3.02 -2.29
CA LEU A 625 11.15 2.38 -1.05
C LEU A 625 10.30 2.80 0.17
N GLN A 626 9.88 4.07 0.24
CA GLN A 626 8.98 4.55 1.28
C GLN A 626 7.63 3.83 1.24
N HIS A 627 7.03 3.61 0.07
CA HIS A 627 5.76 2.89 -0.04
C HIS A 627 5.87 1.46 0.52
N LEU A 628 6.96 0.76 0.20
CA LEU A 628 7.29 -0.55 0.79
C LEU A 628 7.42 -0.47 2.32
N TRP A 629 8.05 0.58 2.86
CA TRP A 629 8.20 0.79 4.30
C TRP A 629 6.88 1.08 5.01
N ARG A 630 6.05 1.99 4.48
CA ARG A 630 4.72 2.32 5.01
C ARG A 630 3.82 1.08 5.06
N ILE A 631 3.84 0.25 4.02
CA ILE A 631 3.13 -1.03 3.98
C ILE A 631 3.68 -2.02 5.04
N GLY A 632 5.02 -2.10 5.17
CA GLY A 632 5.66 -2.93 6.20
C GLY A 632 5.24 -2.56 7.62
N ALA A 633 5.29 -1.27 7.95
CA ALA A 633 4.87 -0.74 9.25
C ALA A 633 3.38 -1.00 9.56
N GLU A 634 2.48 -0.75 8.60
CA GLU A 634 1.03 -1.01 8.76
C GLU A 634 0.75 -2.50 8.99
N MET A 635 1.44 -3.38 8.25
CA MET A 635 1.33 -4.83 8.42
C MET A 635 2.03 -5.35 9.68
N LYS A 636 2.84 -4.51 10.35
CA LYS A 636 3.65 -4.80 11.54
C LYS A 636 4.74 -5.83 11.27
N VAL A 637 5.41 -5.66 10.14
CA VAL A 637 6.68 -6.34 9.84
C VAL A 637 7.75 -5.83 10.81
N GLN A 638 8.54 -6.75 11.37
CA GLN A 638 9.66 -6.44 12.26
C GLN A 638 11.00 -6.46 11.52
N CYS A 639 11.16 -7.33 10.52
CA CYS A 639 12.29 -7.30 9.59
C CYS A 639 11.91 -7.81 8.18
N TRP A 640 12.68 -7.36 7.18
CA TRP A 640 12.69 -7.92 5.83
C TRP A 640 13.75 -9.02 5.73
N THR A 641 13.48 -10.08 4.96
CA THR A 641 14.45 -11.19 4.77
C THR A 641 15.42 -10.93 3.62
N SER A 642 14.96 -10.25 2.57
CA SER A 642 15.75 -9.79 1.43
C SER A 642 14.87 -8.91 0.54
N ALA A 643 15.48 -8.08 -0.31
CA ALA A 643 14.77 -7.25 -1.28
C ALA A 643 15.41 -7.26 -2.66
N ILE A 644 14.64 -6.79 -3.64
CA ILE A 644 15.07 -6.54 -5.01
C ILE A 644 14.56 -5.17 -5.47
N ALA A 645 15.42 -4.43 -6.16
CA ALA A 645 15.03 -3.26 -6.95
C ALA A 645 15.04 -3.66 -8.43
N TYR A 646 13.87 -3.74 -9.06
CA TYR A 646 13.78 -3.86 -10.51
C TYR A 646 13.96 -2.48 -11.12
N PHE A 647 14.81 -2.36 -12.14
CA PHE A 647 14.88 -1.16 -12.97
C PHE A 647 14.45 -1.48 -14.41
N ALA A 648 13.71 -0.55 -15.00
CA ALA A 648 13.46 -0.56 -16.44
C ALA A 648 14.79 -0.45 -17.21
N ARG A 649 14.83 -0.98 -18.43
CA ARG A 649 16.04 -1.13 -19.25
C ARG A 649 16.86 0.16 -19.36
N GLN A 650 18.16 0.04 -19.12
CA GLN A 650 19.08 1.18 -19.08
C GLN A 650 19.84 1.36 -20.41
N PRO A 651 20.39 2.57 -20.69
CA PRO A 651 21.09 2.83 -21.95
C PRO A 651 22.50 2.22 -22.01
N SER A 652 23.16 1.97 -20.87
CA SER A 652 24.46 1.31 -20.76
C SER A 652 24.56 0.47 -19.48
N GLN A 653 25.59 -0.38 -19.39
CA GLN A 653 25.88 -1.12 -18.16
C GLN A 653 26.27 -0.19 -17.00
N ASP A 654 26.91 0.95 -17.27
CA ASP A 654 27.25 1.94 -16.23
C ASP A 654 26.00 2.59 -15.62
N SER A 655 24.97 2.88 -16.41
CA SER A 655 23.72 3.46 -15.88
C SER A 655 22.97 2.50 -14.97
N ILE A 656 22.92 1.19 -15.27
CA ILE A 656 22.36 0.20 -14.34
C ILE A 656 23.29 -0.03 -13.13
N ARG A 657 24.61 0.03 -13.30
CA ARG A 657 25.58 -0.04 -12.19
C ARG A 657 25.40 1.15 -11.22
N GLU A 658 25.17 2.36 -11.73
CA GLU A 658 24.84 3.54 -10.93
C GLU A 658 23.48 3.39 -10.23
N CYS A 659 22.45 2.93 -10.94
CA CYS A 659 21.14 2.62 -10.35
C CYS A 659 21.26 1.58 -9.20
N ALA A 660 22.11 0.57 -9.35
CA ALA A 660 22.37 -0.43 -8.31
C ALA A 660 23.08 0.17 -7.09
N LYS A 661 24.05 1.08 -7.28
CA LYS A 661 24.67 1.83 -6.17
C LYS A 661 23.65 2.72 -5.44
N LEU A 662 22.78 3.42 -6.17
CA LEU A 662 21.73 4.27 -5.59
C LEU A 662 20.70 3.43 -4.79
N ALA A 663 20.26 2.29 -5.33
CA ALA A 663 19.38 1.36 -4.62
C ALA A 663 20.05 0.76 -3.36
N GLY A 664 21.31 0.36 -3.46
CA GLY A 664 22.12 -0.14 -2.34
C GLY A 664 22.26 0.89 -1.20
N GLN A 665 22.57 2.14 -1.54
CA GLN A 665 22.65 3.23 -0.58
C GLN A 665 21.28 3.57 0.02
N ALA A 666 20.21 3.62 -0.78
CA ALA A 666 18.85 3.87 -0.29
C ALA A 666 18.39 2.78 0.71
N TRP A 667 18.65 1.51 0.40
CA TRP A 667 18.33 0.38 1.28
C TRP A 667 19.12 0.43 2.59
N TRP A 668 20.42 0.74 2.54
CA TRP A 668 21.27 0.90 3.72
C TRP A 668 20.77 2.04 4.63
N LEU A 669 20.57 3.23 4.06
CA LEU A 669 20.09 4.42 4.79
C LEU A 669 18.67 4.24 5.36
N ALA A 670 17.81 3.41 4.73
CA ALA A 670 16.46 3.16 5.23
C ALA A 670 16.41 2.27 6.49
N HIS A 671 17.42 1.45 6.74
CA HIS A 671 17.50 0.61 7.95
C HIS A 671 17.99 1.41 9.17
N GLY A 672 18.93 2.33 8.99
CA GLY A 672 19.48 3.19 10.05
C GLY A 672 20.37 2.46 11.08
N SER A 673 20.63 3.13 12.20
CA SER A 673 21.25 2.58 13.41
C SER A 673 20.20 2.43 14.53
N PRO A 674 20.39 1.59 15.57
CA PRO A 674 19.59 1.62 16.80
C PRO A 674 19.59 3.00 17.45
N ASP A 675 20.78 3.62 17.53
CA ASP A 675 21.01 4.92 18.19
C ASP A 675 20.12 6.03 17.61
N GLU A 676 19.87 6.01 16.30
CA GLU A 676 18.96 6.95 15.61
C GLU A 676 17.48 6.82 16.03
N ASN A 677 17.14 5.85 16.88
CA ASN A 677 15.83 5.65 17.52
C ASN A 677 15.91 5.78 19.06
N GLU A 678 17.11 5.85 19.65
CA GLU A 678 17.33 6.09 21.10
C GLU A 678 17.60 7.59 21.38
N ASP A 679 18.21 8.31 20.44
CA ASP A 679 18.28 9.79 20.40
C ASP A 679 16.89 10.46 20.43
N GLU A 680 15.81 9.71 20.14
CA GLU A 680 14.42 10.20 20.34
C GLU A 680 13.98 10.19 21.82
N THR A 681 14.83 9.76 22.76
CA THR A 681 14.50 9.63 24.19
C THR A 681 15.42 10.36 25.18
N GLU A 682 16.66 10.73 24.80
CA GLU A 682 17.61 11.45 25.69
C GLU A 682 17.53 12.99 25.61
N ASP A 683 16.32 13.58 25.44
CA ASP A 683 16.16 15.04 25.58
C ASP A 683 16.07 15.41 27.08
N GLY A 684 17.24 15.70 27.66
CA GLY A 684 17.51 15.67 29.11
C GLY A 684 16.82 16.73 29.98
N THR A 685 15.50 16.64 30.16
CA THR A 685 14.80 17.27 31.29
C THR A 685 14.72 16.32 32.49
N GLU A 686 15.25 16.74 33.64
CA GLU A 686 15.15 16.01 34.92
C GLU A 686 13.70 15.94 35.43
N THR A 687 12.87 15.06 34.86
CA THR A 687 11.61 14.63 35.47
C THR A 687 11.84 13.42 36.36
N ASP A 688 11.98 13.70 37.66
CA ASP A 688 12.28 12.76 38.77
C ASP A 688 11.14 11.74 38.98
N GLY A 689 11.06 10.77 38.06
CA GLY A 689 10.11 9.66 38.06
C GLY A 689 10.81 8.30 38.21
N PRO A 690 10.21 7.33 38.92
CA PRO A 690 10.84 6.04 39.18
C PRO A 690 11.05 5.24 37.89
N ASP A 691 12.21 4.59 37.77
CA ASP A 691 12.57 3.82 36.59
C ASP A 691 11.82 2.47 36.48
N LEU A 692 12.09 1.75 35.39
CA LEU A 692 11.50 0.44 35.11
C LEU A 692 11.93 -0.67 36.08
N TRP A 693 12.93 -0.43 36.93
CA TRP A 693 13.37 -1.33 37.99
C TRP A 693 12.65 -1.05 39.31
N ASP A 694 12.52 0.22 39.70
CA ASP A 694 11.82 0.66 40.91
C ASP A 694 10.33 0.26 40.86
N LEU A 695 9.67 0.49 39.71
CA LEU A 695 8.27 0.07 39.48
C LEU A 695 8.05 -1.46 39.65
N LYS A 696 9.10 -2.26 39.48
CA LYS A 696 9.03 -3.73 39.49
C LYS A 696 9.26 -4.32 40.88
N TYR A 697 10.15 -3.72 41.68
CA TYR A 697 10.60 -4.28 42.95
C TYR A 697 10.23 -3.46 44.19
N ASN A 698 9.80 -2.20 44.05
CA ASN A 698 9.49 -1.33 45.17
C ASN A 698 7.99 -1.40 45.54
N SER A 699 7.69 -1.95 46.71
CA SER A 699 6.31 -2.30 47.11
C SER A 699 5.38 -1.10 47.32
N GLN A 700 5.90 0.13 47.31
CA GLN A 700 5.08 1.34 47.39
C GLN A 700 4.37 1.68 46.06
N TYR A 701 4.86 1.17 44.92
CA TYR A 701 4.26 1.40 43.59
C TYR A 701 3.40 0.23 43.07
N GLN A 702 3.36 -0.90 43.77
CA GLN A 702 2.61 -2.10 43.33
C GLN A 702 1.07 -2.01 43.54
N SER A 703 0.58 -0.95 44.18
CA SER A 703 -0.79 -0.85 44.70
C SER A 703 -1.83 -0.26 43.73
N LEU A 704 -1.87 -0.73 42.47
CA LEU A 704 -3.06 -0.57 41.60
C LEU A 704 -3.16 -1.62 40.46
N GLY A 705 -2.68 -2.84 40.70
CA GLY A 705 -2.81 -3.93 39.72
C GLY A 705 -4.25 -4.44 39.57
N ASN A 706 -4.80 -4.29 38.37
CA ASN A 706 -5.95 -5.08 37.88
C ASN A 706 -5.73 -5.42 36.39
N GLU A 707 -6.12 -6.61 35.96
CA GLU A 707 -5.47 -7.29 34.82
C GLU A 707 -5.91 -6.84 33.41
N THR A 708 -5.41 -5.69 32.94
CA THR A 708 -5.27 -5.39 31.49
C THR A 708 -3.97 -4.65 31.22
N GLY A 709 -3.05 -5.27 30.47
CA GLY A 709 -1.73 -4.72 30.18
C GLY A 709 -1.75 -3.57 29.16
N SER A 710 -2.07 -2.36 29.62
CA SER A 710 -2.01 -1.12 28.82
C SER A 710 -0.57 -0.60 28.67
N GLN A 711 0.26 -1.33 27.93
CA GLN A 711 1.45 -0.74 27.32
C GLN A 711 1.02 0.38 26.39
N ALA A 712 1.52 1.60 26.58
CA ALA A 712 1.43 2.65 25.58
C ALA A 712 2.22 2.19 24.34
N ARG A 713 1.52 1.77 23.29
CA ARG A 713 2.15 1.29 22.07
C ARG A 713 2.70 2.47 21.28
N SER A 714 4.02 2.58 21.23
CA SER A 714 4.73 3.32 20.19
C SER A 714 4.34 2.79 18.80
N ALA A 715 4.60 3.59 17.76
CA ALA A 715 4.43 3.16 16.38
C ALA A 715 5.31 1.93 16.09
N PRO A 716 4.88 0.98 15.23
CA PRO A 716 5.68 -0.19 14.89
C PRO A 716 6.97 0.23 14.16
N VAL A 717 8.10 0.06 14.84
CA VAL A 717 9.44 0.38 14.31
C VAL A 717 9.88 -0.70 13.31
N LEU A 718 10.51 -0.28 12.22
CA LEU A 718 11.01 -1.14 11.15
C LEU A 718 12.38 -0.60 10.69
N PRO A 719 13.49 -1.35 10.85
CA PRO A 719 13.59 -2.63 11.58
C PRO A 719 13.25 -2.49 13.07
N ASP A 720 12.63 -3.52 13.64
CA ASP A 720 12.44 -3.66 15.09
C ASP A 720 13.74 -4.22 15.69
N TRP A 721 14.63 -3.34 16.17
CA TRP A 721 15.94 -3.74 16.71
C TRP A 721 15.85 -4.74 17.88
N SER A 722 14.71 -4.81 18.59
CA SER A 722 14.54 -5.70 19.74
C SER A 722 14.54 -7.20 19.37
N ILE A 723 14.28 -7.56 18.11
CA ILE A 723 14.29 -8.97 17.66
C ILE A 723 15.70 -9.56 17.56
N TYR A 724 16.70 -8.72 17.33
CA TYR A 724 18.07 -9.14 17.04
C TYR A 724 18.82 -9.51 18.32
N THR A 725 19.84 -10.36 18.21
CA THR A 725 20.71 -10.67 19.35
C THR A 725 21.44 -9.42 19.86
N LEU A 726 21.77 -9.39 21.16
CA LEU A 726 22.53 -8.27 21.76
C LEU A 726 23.86 -7.98 21.02
N GLN A 727 24.51 -9.00 20.44
CA GLN A 727 25.70 -8.76 19.61
C GLN A 727 25.34 -7.97 18.35
N GLN A 728 24.30 -8.38 17.62
CA GLN A 728 23.93 -7.72 16.37
C GLN A 728 23.31 -6.33 16.57
N GLN A 729 22.69 -6.06 17.73
CA GLN A 729 22.34 -4.70 18.13
C GLN A 729 23.58 -3.80 18.28
N ASN A 730 24.70 -4.33 18.78
CA ASN A 730 26.00 -3.63 18.84
C ASN A 730 26.77 -3.64 17.48
N GLU A 731 26.29 -4.38 16.47
CA GLU A 731 26.84 -4.41 15.12
C GLU A 731 25.74 -4.12 14.07
N PRO A 732 25.12 -2.91 14.04
CA PRO A 732 23.90 -2.63 13.27
C PRO A 732 23.97 -3.00 11.79
N VAL A 733 25.12 -2.79 11.16
CA VAL A 733 25.33 -3.06 9.74
C VAL A 733 25.29 -4.56 9.41
N SER A 734 25.47 -5.45 10.40
CA SER A 734 25.26 -6.90 10.26
C SER A 734 23.78 -7.30 10.17
N CYS A 735 22.87 -6.43 10.61
CA CYS A 735 21.42 -6.65 10.61
C CYS A 735 20.74 -6.35 9.27
N ILE A 736 21.43 -5.66 8.35
CA ILE A 736 20.86 -5.16 7.10
C ILE A 736 20.62 -6.34 6.14
N PRO A 737 19.38 -6.61 5.70
CA PRO A 737 19.08 -7.75 4.84
C PRO A 737 19.74 -7.59 3.46
N PRO A 738 20.11 -8.70 2.78
CA PRO A 738 20.67 -8.64 1.44
C PRO A 738 19.66 -8.05 0.44
N MET A 739 20.16 -7.19 -0.44
CA MET A 739 19.43 -6.73 -1.61
C MET A 739 20.28 -6.83 -2.88
N PHE A 740 19.62 -6.93 -4.02
CA PHE A 740 20.24 -6.93 -5.34
C PHE A 740 19.36 -6.17 -6.32
N THR A 741 19.94 -5.78 -7.45
CA THR A 741 19.30 -4.97 -8.48
C THR A 741 19.14 -5.81 -9.73
N ALA A 742 17.98 -5.73 -10.38
CA ALA A 742 17.70 -6.45 -11.62
C ALA A 742 17.26 -5.52 -12.73
N GLU A 743 17.94 -5.59 -13.88
CA GLU A 743 17.49 -4.93 -15.09
C GLU A 743 16.46 -5.80 -15.81
N ILE A 744 15.32 -5.20 -16.17
CA ILE A 744 14.25 -5.84 -16.95
C ILE A 744 13.98 -5.03 -18.23
N GLU A 745 12.98 -5.39 -19.05
CA GLU A 745 12.64 -4.58 -20.23
C GLU A 745 11.90 -3.30 -19.83
N SER A 746 10.80 -3.41 -19.07
CA SER A 746 9.96 -2.26 -18.71
C SER A 746 9.03 -2.52 -17.53
N LEU A 747 8.73 -1.47 -16.76
CA LEU A 747 7.89 -1.49 -15.56
C LEU A 747 6.50 -0.88 -15.79
N PRO A 748 5.50 -1.22 -14.95
CA PRO A 748 4.17 -0.61 -14.98
C PRO A 748 4.23 0.92 -14.90
N ARG A 749 3.30 1.60 -15.58
CA ARG A 749 3.26 3.08 -15.70
C ARG A 749 4.53 3.73 -16.29
N GLN A 750 5.48 2.95 -16.83
CA GLN A 750 6.79 3.43 -17.28
C GLN A 750 7.64 4.05 -16.15
N SER A 751 7.53 3.53 -14.92
CA SER A 751 8.45 3.92 -13.84
C SER A 751 9.90 3.50 -14.16
N LEU A 752 10.87 4.19 -13.56
CA LEU A 752 12.28 3.81 -13.65
C LEU A 752 12.58 2.58 -12.79
N VAL A 753 11.88 2.44 -11.65
CA VAL A 753 12.14 1.45 -10.59
C VAL A 753 10.85 0.89 -10.00
N GLU A 754 10.92 -0.34 -9.49
CA GLU A 754 9.91 -1.03 -8.68
C GLU A 754 10.60 -1.82 -7.56
N TRP A 755 10.28 -1.54 -6.29
CA TRP A 755 10.83 -2.29 -5.14
C TRP A 755 9.95 -3.47 -4.76
N HIS A 756 10.59 -4.56 -4.35
CA HIS A 756 9.92 -5.73 -3.77
C HIS A 756 10.76 -6.34 -2.64
N ALA A 757 10.18 -6.48 -1.44
CA ALA A 757 10.74 -7.32 -0.39
C ALA A 757 10.13 -8.73 -0.46
N HIS A 758 10.97 -9.76 -0.63
CA HIS A 758 10.53 -11.15 -0.87
C HIS A 758 9.70 -11.74 0.27
N THR A 759 9.95 -11.28 1.49
CA THR A 759 9.20 -11.64 2.71
C THR A 759 9.57 -10.67 3.82
N GLY A 760 8.57 -10.12 4.51
CA GLY A 760 8.68 -9.58 5.86
C GLY A 760 8.22 -10.59 6.91
N ILE A 761 8.82 -10.59 8.10
CA ILE A 761 8.42 -11.48 9.21
C ILE A 761 7.91 -10.66 10.41
N LYS A 762 6.99 -11.27 11.18
CA LYS A 762 6.22 -10.67 12.27
C LYS A 762 5.92 -11.68 13.38
N ASN A 763 5.68 -11.18 14.59
CA ASN A 763 5.53 -11.91 15.86
C ASN A 763 6.81 -12.66 16.30
N ILE A 764 7.97 -12.08 16.00
CA ILE A 764 9.29 -12.59 16.40
C ILE A 764 9.49 -12.32 17.90
N GLU A 765 10.04 -13.28 18.65
CA GLU A 765 10.37 -13.09 20.06
C GLU A 765 11.63 -12.19 20.18
N PRO A 766 11.72 -11.24 21.14
CA PRO A 766 12.91 -10.41 21.32
C PRO A 766 14.19 -11.24 21.50
N GLY A 767 15.29 -10.81 20.87
CA GLY A 767 16.58 -11.51 20.87
C GLY A 767 16.62 -12.86 20.14
N SER A 768 15.58 -13.24 19.39
CA SER A 768 15.46 -14.57 18.76
C SER A 768 15.85 -14.64 17.28
N ALA A 769 16.08 -13.51 16.63
CA ALA A 769 16.49 -13.44 15.23
C ALA A 769 17.98 -13.11 15.07
N GLU A 770 18.58 -13.70 14.03
CA GLU A 770 20.00 -13.59 13.72
C GLU A 770 20.18 -13.60 12.19
N LEU A 771 20.94 -12.65 11.63
CA LEU A 771 21.29 -12.60 10.22
C LEU A 771 22.78 -12.91 10.06
N ILE A 772 23.09 -14.03 9.39
CA ILE A 772 24.47 -14.55 9.28
C ILE A 772 24.89 -14.55 7.81
N GLY A 773 25.97 -13.83 7.49
CA GLY A 773 26.57 -13.80 6.16
C GLY A 773 27.74 -14.78 5.99
N HIS A 774 27.93 -15.28 4.77
CA HIS A 774 29.13 -15.98 4.34
C HIS A 774 29.60 -15.44 2.97
N GLY A 775 30.80 -14.88 2.92
CA GLY A 775 31.28 -14.06 1.79
C GLY A 775 32.00 -14.81 0.67
N ASP A 776 32.41 -16.06 0.89
CA ASP A 776 33.05 -16.94 -0.09
C ASP A 776 32.89 -18.40 0.34
N LEU A 777 32.39 -19.28 -0.53
CA LEU A 777 32.22 -20.72 -0.25
C LEU A 777 33.43 -21.58 -0.69
N GLY A 778 34.54 -20.98 -1.12
CA GLY A 778 35.82 -21.65 -1.33
C GLY A 778 35.83 -22.54 -2.57
N GLU A 779 36.01 -23.85 -2.40
CA GLU A 779 36.12 -24.84 -3.50
C GLU A 779 34.90 -24.88 -4.45
N MET A 780 33.77 -24.26 -4.07
CA MET A 780 32.56 -24.13 -4.89
C MET A 780 32.52 -22.87 -5.78
N GLY A 781 33.52 -22.00 -5.73
CA GLY A 781 33.56 -20.74 -6.47
C GLY A 781 32.84 -19.57 -5.78
N PRO A 782 32.66 -18.43 -6.49
CA PRO A 782 32.33 -17.10 -5.93
C PRO A 782 30.85 -16.94 -5.49
N TRP A 783 30.38 -17.84 -4.65
CA TRP A 783 29.04 -17.83 -4.06
C TRP A 783 29.03 -17.13 -2.71
N ARG A 784 28.06 -16.23 -2.52
CA ARG A 784 27.76 -15.56 -1.24
C ARG A 784 26.40 -16.01 -0.70
N SER A 785 26.30 -16.22 0.60
CA SER A 785 25.05 -16.64 1.24
C SER A 785 24.72 -15.80 2.47
N TRP A 786 23.42 -15.60 2.71
CA TRP A 786 22.87 -14.90 3.86
C TRP A 786 21.74 -15.72 4.46
N HIS A 787 21.89 -16.08 5.73
CA HIS A 787 20.97 -16.95 6.46
C HIS A 787 20.26 -16.15 7.56
N TRP A 788 18.96 -15.93 7.35
CA TRP A 788 18.05 -15.46 8.39
C TRP A 788 17.63 -16.64 9.26
N VAL A 789 18.13 -16.66 10.49
CA VAL A 789 17.81 -17.66 11.52
C VAL A 789 16.85 -17.02 12.52
N ILE A 790 15.59 -17.47 12.56
CA ILE A 790 14.60 -17.03 13.54
C ILE A 790 14.28 -18.22 14.44
N ARG A 791 14.70 -18.12 15.70
CA ARG A 791 14.63 -19.18 16.71
C ARG A 791 13.32 -19.09 17.48
N THR A 792 12.76 -20.23 17.88
CA THR A 792 11.70 -20.31 18.88
C THR A 792 11.92 -21.53 19.77
N ARG A 793 11.10 -21.71 20.80
CA ARG A 793 11.21 -22.84 21.74
C ARG A 793 11.08 -24.23 21.10
N ASN A 794 10.39 -24.32 19.97
CA ASN A 794 9.94 -25.59 19.36
C ASN A 794 10.38 -25.76 17.90
N TYR A 795 10.74 -24.69 17.20
CA TYR A 795 11.14 -24.73 15.79
C TYR A 795 12.08 -23.56 15.45
N ILE A 796 12.88 -23.72 14.40
CA ILE A 796 13.75 -22.68 13.86
C ILE A 796 13.35 -22.44 12.41
N LEU A 797 12.92 -21.22 12.09
CA LEU A 797 12.64 -20.78 10.74
C LEU A 797 13.96 -20.30 10.11
N LEU A 798 14.30 -20.85 8.94
CA LEU A 798 15.50 -20.51 8.21
C LEU A 798 15.12 -19.98 6.82
N GLN A 799 15.63 -18.81 6.45
CA GLN A 799 15.51 -18.29 5.08
C GLN A 799 16.90 -17.93 4.56
N THR A 800 17.23 -18.42 3.37
CA THR A 800 18.56 -18.21 2.78
C THR A 800 18.43 -17.47 1.45
N THR A 801 19.23 -16.41 1.30
CA THR A 801 19.55 -15.81 0.00
C THR A 801 20.93 -16.31 -0.42
N LEU A 802 21.07 -16.80 -1.64
CA LEU A 802 22.32 -17.33 -2.19
C LEU A 802 22.57 -16.65 -3.55
N ALA A 803 23.73 -16.03 -3.75
CA ALA A 803 24.06 -15.29 -4.96
C ALA A 803 25.40 -15.74 -5.54
N HIS A 804 25.47 -15.88 -6.87
CA HIS A 804 26.72 -16.13 -7.60
C HIS A 804 27.27 -14.81 -8.14
N VAL A 805 28.43 -14.37 -7.64
CA VAL A 805 29.13 -13.19 -8.14
C VAL A 805 29.90 -13.57 -9.39
N LEU A 806 29.87 -12.75 -10.44
CA LEU A 806 30.73 -12.94 -11.60
C LEU A 806 32.06 -12.27 -11.31
N GLN A 807 33.14 -13.05 -11.34
CA GLN A 807 34.49 -12.48 -11.46
C GLN A 807 34.54 -11.66 -12.76
N GLN A 808 35.13 -10.48 -12.69
CA GLN A 808 35.57 -9.78 -13.90
C GLN A 808 36.81 -10.50 -14.41
N ALA A 809 36.98 -10.57 -15.73
CA ALA A 809 38.33 -10.68 -16.27
C ALA A 809 38.97 -9.31 -16.06
N ASP A 810 40.20 -9.29 -15.58
CA ASP A 810 40.98 -8.07 -15.45
C ASP A 810 41.54 -7.75 -16.84
N ASP A 811 40.80 -6.94 -17.62
CA ASP A 811 41.22 -6.43 -18.94
C ASP A 811 42.33 -5.35 -18.78
N ASP A 812 43.36 -5.64 -17.98
CA ASP A 812 44.50 -4.77 -17.64
C ASP A 812 45.78 -5.12 -18.45
N ASP A 813 45.67 -6.01 -19.46
CA ASP A 813 46.74 -6.33 -20.44
C ASP A 813 46.77 -5.28 -21.59
N ASP A 814 47.22 -4.07 -21.30
CA ASP A 814 47.63 -3.04 -22.29
C ASP A 814 48.75 -2.16 -21.67
N ASP A 815 49.72 -1.71 -22.49
CA ASP A 815 50.90 -0.87 -22.12
C ASP A 815 51.99 -1.50 -21.21
N ASP A 816 52.66 -2.58 -21.66
CA ASP A 816 54.07 -2.89 -21.29
C ASP A 816 54.86 -3.42 -22.53
N ASP A 817 54.83 -2.64 -23.61
CA ASP A 817 55.65 -2.80 -24.84
C ASP A 817 57.08 -2.29 -24.57
N ASP A 818 58.08 -3.17 -24.33
CA ASP A 818 59.53 -2.85 -24.47
C ASP A 818 60.43 -4.12 -24.57
N ASP A 819 61.13 -4.23 -25.72
CA ASP A 819 62.38 -4.97 -26.05
C ASP A 819 62.59 -6.50 -25.78
N ASP A 820 62.63 -7.25 -26.89
CA ASP A 820 63.57 -8.32 -27.32
C ASP A 820 64.43 -9.11 -26.29
N ASP A 821 64.35 -10.46 -26.35
CA ASP A 821 65.48 -11.33 -26.82
C ASP A 821 65.03 -12.82 -27.03
N ASP A 822 65.78 -13.57 -27.85
CA ASP A 822 65.49 -14.99 -28.22
C ASP A 822 65.83 -16.02 -27.09
N ASP A 823 65.03 -17.10 -26.96
CA ASP A 823 65.58 -18.47 -26.77
C ASP A 823 64.53 -19.58 -27.06
N ASP A 824 64.94 -20.68 -27.71
CA ASP A 824 64.09 -21.85 -28.03
C ASP A 824 63.81 -22.72 -26.78
N ASN A 825 62.59 -23.28 -26.63
CA ASN A 825 62.38 -24.55 -25.90
C ASN A 825 61.09 -25.29 -26.33
N ASP A 826 61.11 -26.62 -26.20
CA ASP A 826 60.07 -27.54 -26.67
C ASP A 826 58.98 -27.86 -25.61
N ASP A 827 57.78 -28.20 -26.14
CA ASP A 827 56.73 -29.07 -25.56
C ASP A 827 55.96 -28.68 -24.27
N ALA A 828 54.68 -29.11 -24.27
CA ALA A 828 53.71 -29.17 -23.16
C ALA A 828 53.10 -27.85 -22.60
N ASP A 829 51.89 -27.51 -23.07
CA ASP A 829 50.62 -27.62 -22.27
C ASP A 829 49.43 -26.88 -22.91
N ALA A 830 49.00 -27.34 -24.10
CA ALA A 830 47.86 -26.77 -24.84
C ALA A 830 46.46 -27.13 -24.27
N ASP A 831 46.38 -27.75 -23.09
CA ASP A 831 45.12 -28.21 -22.47
C ASP A 831 44.61 -27.28 -21.34
N ASP A 832 45.43 -26.38 -20.76
CA ASP A 832 45.06 -25.72 -19.49
C ASP A 832 44.24 -24.42 -19.63
N GLU A 833 44.45 -23.62 -20.69
CA GLU A 833 43.53 -22.50 -21.02
C GLU A 833 42.08 -22.98 -21.19
N SER A 834 41.91 -24.19 -21.74
CA SER A 834 40.59 -24.81 -21.93
C SER A 834 39.86 -25.11 -20.61
N ARG A 835 40.60 -25.19 -19.49
CA ARG A 835 40.06 -25.42 -18.14
C ARG A 835 39.75 -24.14 -17.41
N LEU A 836 40.58 -23.10 -17.54
CA LEU A 836 40.35 -21.81 -16.88
C LEU A 836 39.06 -21.14 -17.39
N VAL A 837 38.83 -21.17 -18.71
CA VAL A 837 37.60 -20.62 -19.32
C VAL A 837 36.34 -21.38 -18.88
N ALA A 838 36.45 -22.67 -18.54
CA ALA A 838 35.33 -23.54 -18.15
C ALA A 838 34.74 -23.25 -16.75
N ALA A 839 35.40 -22.44 -15.92
CA ALA A 839 34.99 -22.18 -14.54
C ALA A 839 33.84 -21.14 -14.38
N THR A 840 33.37 -20.52 -15.47
CA THR A 840 32.84 -19.14 -15.44
C THR A 840 31.31 -18.98 -15.34
N ASN A 841 30.51 -20.05 -15.25
CA ASN A 841 29.05 -19.94 -15.07
C ASN A 841 28.42 -21.11 -14.26
N PRO A 842 27.47 -20.83 -13.33
CA PRO A 842 26.70 -21.85 -12.62
C PRO A 842 25.55 -22.38 -13.50
N SER A 843 25.90 -23.10 -14.57
CA SER A 843 24.96 -23.56 -15.59
C SER A 843 24.15 -24.80 -15.22
N SER A 844 24.46 -25.47 -14.09
CA SER A 844 23.73 -26.66 -13.64
C SER A 844 22.91 -26.45 -12.36
N LYS A 845 21.76 -27.12 -12.29
CA LYS A 845 20.93 -27.25 -11.08
C LYS A 845 21.71 -27.88 -9.91
N GLU A 846 22.71 -28.70 -10.22
CA GLU A 846 23.57 -29.39 -9.26
C GLU A 846 24.52 -28.42 -8.57
N GLN A 847 25.23 -27.54 -9.31
CA GLN A 847 26.09 -26.50 -8.72
C GLN A 847 25.31 -25.61 -7.73
N LEU A 848 24.09 -25.22 -8.09
CA LEU A 848 23.22 -24.42 -7.22
C LEU A 848 22.78 -25.17 -5.95
N ARG A 849 22.40 -26.45 -6.07
CA ARG A 849 22.06 -27.32 -4.93
C ARG A 849 23.27 -27.52 -4.02
N ASP A 850 24.44 -27.74 -4.59
CA ASP A 850 25.65 -28.13 -3.87
C ASP A 850 26.30 -26.93 -3.18
N ALA A 851 26.29 -25.75 -3.80
CA ALA A 851 26.61 -24.48 -3.13
C ALA A 851 25.63 -24.19 -1.98
N TYR A 852 24.33 -24.45 -2.15
CA TYR A 852 23.37 -24.30 -1.06
C TYR A 852 23.62 -25.28 0.08
N HIS A 853 23.87 -26.56 -0.22
CA HIS A 853 24.22 -27.58 0.77
C HIS A 853 25.48 -27.20 1.55
N SER A 854 26.55 -26.76 0.88
CA SER A 854 27.77 -26.26 1.52
C SER A 854 27.51 -25.08 2.45
N SER A 855 26.66 -24.13 2.05
CA SER A 855 26.26 -23.00 2.92
C SER A 855 25.53 -23.44 4.19
N LEU A 856 24.68 -24.47 4.09
CA LEU A 856 23.99 -25.06 5.25
C LEU A 856 24.92 -25.89 6.13
N GLN A 857 25.86 -26.63 5.53
CA GLN A 857 26.84 -27.43 6.27
C GLN A 857 27.84 -26.56 7.03
N TRP A 858 28.20 -25.39 6.48
CA TRP A 858 28.97 -24.36 7.19
C TRP A 858 28.20 -23.78 8.38
N LEU A 859 26.90 -23.47 8.19
CA LEU A 859 26.03 -22.91 9.22
C LEU A 859 25.71 -23.92 10.34
N LEU A 860 25.51 -25.20 10.00
CA LEU A 860 24.93 -26.24 10.86
C LEU A 860 25.76 -27.55 10.87
N PRO A 861 27.07 -27.52 11.16
CA PRO A 861 27.97 -28.67 10.95
C PRO A 861 27.65 -29.90 11.83
N ASP A 862 27.00 -29.70 12.97
CA ASP A 862 26.62 -30.78 13.90
C ASP A 862 25.25 -31.42 13.52
N ILE A 863 24.46 -30.78 12.65
CA ILE A 863 23.22 -31.36 12.10
C ILE A 863 23.59 -32.15 10.85
N LYS A 864 23.37 -33.47 10.88
CA LYS A 864 23.46 -34.31 9.69
C LYS A 864 22.40 -33.88 8.67
N THR A 865 22.84 -33.15 7.64
CA THR A 865 22.17 -33.23 6.35
C THR A 865 22.15 -34.70 5.90
N ALA A 866 21.06 -35.13 5.28
CA ALA A 866 20.90 -36.52 4.90
C ALA A 866 21.85 -36.84 3.73
N GLY A 867 22.84 -37.71 3.98
CA GLY A 867 23.74 -38.22 2.96
C GLY A 867 23.73 -39.75 2.91
N PRO A 868 24.31 -40.35 1.85
CA PRO A 868 24.67 -39.73 0.58
C PRO A 868 23.42 -39.44 -0.28
N GLY A 869 23.60 -38.80 -1.45
CA GLY A 869 22.48 -38.45 -2.34
C GLY A 869 21.65 -39.65 -2.83
N PRO A 870 20.41 -39.42 -3.27
CA PRO A 870 19.48 -40.48 -3.66
C PRO A 870 20.00 -41.30 -4.84
N SER A 871 19.58 -42.56 -4.89
CA SER A 871 19.77 -43.37 -6.10
C SER A 871 18.95 -42.76 -7.24
N PRO A 872 19.50 -42.61 -8.46
CA PRO A 872 18.78 -41.99 -9.57
C PRO A 872 17.54 -42.82 -9.96
N GLY A 873 16.36 -42.42 -9.47
CA GLY A 873 15.10 -43.12 -9.68
C GLY A 873 13.97 -42.81 -8.69
N SER A 874 14.26 -42.33 -7.47
CA SER A 874 13.24 -42.00 -6.44
C SER A 874 12.79 -40.53 -6.50
N GLY A 875 12.10 -40.14 -7.58
CA GLY A 875 11.73 -38.75 -7.90
C GLY A 875 10.66 -38.07 -7.03
N SER A 876 10.71 -38.24 -5.71
CA SER A 876 9.81 -37.62 -4.72
C SER A 876 10.51 -36.88 -3.58
N GLU A 877 11.84 -37.01 -3.44
CA GLU A 877 12.61 -36.37 -2.36
C GLU A 877 13.48 -35.19 -2.85
N ASP A 878 13.89 -35.18 -4.13
CA ASP A 878 14.70 -34.09 -4.71
C ASP A 878 14.03 -32.71 -4.63
N SER A 879 12.69 -32.65 -4.74
CA SER A 879 11.93 -31.39 -4.70
C SER A 879 12.07 -30.64 -3.37
N GLU A 880 12.49 -31.32 -2.30
CA GLU A 880 12.72 -30.64 -1.03
C GLU A 880 13.90 -29.67 -1.12
N TRP A 881 14.96 -29.92 -1.89
CA TRP A 881 16.18 -29.10 -1.86
C TRP A 881 16.20 -27.95 -2.86
N GLU A 882 15.07 -27.66 -3.50
CA GLU A 882 14.95 -26.60 -4.50
C GLU A 882 14.73 -25.21 -3.87
N PRO A 883 15.24 -24.14 -4.51
CA PRO A 883 14.81 -22.78 -4.19
C PRO A 883 13.34 -22.57 -4.58
N TYR A 884 12.66 -21.61 -3.94
CA TYR A 884 11.29 -21.26 -4.32
C TYR A 884 11.21 -20.18 -5.40
N LEU A 885 12.27 -19.36 -5.52
CA LEU A 885 12.38 -18.26 -6.47
C LEU A 885 13.85 -18.06 -6.84
N VAL A 886 14.12 -17.92 -8.14
CA VAL A 886 15.46 -17.72 -8.71
C VAL A 886 15.41 -16.59 -9.74
N TYR A 887 16.40 -15.71 -9.68
CA TYR A 887 16.67 -14.65 -10.65
C TYR A 887 17.96 -14.99 -11.40
N VAL A 888 17.99 -14.75 -12.71
CA VAL A 888 19.10 -15.19 -13.59
C VAL A 888 19.48 -14.08 -14.59
N ASP A 889 20.77 -13.81 -14.75
CA ASP A 889 21.28 -13.02 -15.88
C ASP A 889 21.17 -13.87 -17.17
N ALA A 890 20.17 -13.54 -18.00
CA ALA A 890 19.86 -14.29 -19.20
C ALA A 890 20.94 -14.14 -20.30
N SER A 891 21.85 -13.15 -20.20
CA SER A 891 22.98 -13.02 -21.12
C SER A 891 24.06 -14.09 -20.89
N LYS A 892 24.06 -14.74 -19.72
CA LYS A 892 25.09 -15.71 -19.30
C LYS A 892 24.65 -17.17 -19.39
N MET A 893 23.35 -17.46 -19.34
CA MET A 893 22.81 -18.84 -19.34
C MET A 893 22.46 -19.44 -20.71
N GLY A 894 22.51 -18.64 -21.78
CA GLY A 894 22.09 -19.05 -23.13
C GLY A 894 20.57 -19.18 -23.26
N GLY A 895 19.95 -18.38 -24.14
CA GLY A 895 18.51 -18.06 -24.09
C GLY A 895 17.51 -19.23 -24.05
N GLU A 896 17.85 -20.41 -24.59
CA GLU A 896 16.99 -21.59 -24.50
C GLU A 896 17.13 -22.35 -23.17
N GLY A 897 18.33 -22.36 -22.56
CA GLY A 897 18.67 -23.23 -21.43
C GLY A 897 17.78 -23.02 -20.20
N VAL A 898 17.43 -21.76 -19.95
CA VAL A 898 16.63 -21.30 -18.79
C VAL A 898 15.27 -22.00 -18.69
N TRP A 899 14.67 -22.41 -19.81
CA TRP A 899 13.30 -22.95 -19.86
C TRP A 899 13.20 -24.36 -20.46
N ARG A 900 14.32 -25.05 -20.74
CA ARG A 900 14.33 -26.40 -21.37
C ARG A 900 13.69 -27.53 -20.55
N SER A 901 13.27 -27.27 -19.31
CA SER A 901 12.51 -28.20 -18.45
C SER A 901 10.98 -28.02 -18.54
N CYS A 902 10.47 -27.08 -19.33
CA CYS A 902 9.05 -26.88 -19.55
C CYS A 902 8.42 -28.07 -20.30
N SER A 903 7.84 -29.02 -19.56
CA SER A 903 7.06 -30.13 -20.12
C SER A 903 5.72 -29.66 -20.72
N ASP A 904 5.21 -30.39 -21.72
CA ASP A 904 3.96 -30.11 -22.46
C ASP A 904 2.69 -29.98 -21.59
N ALA A 905 2.75 -30.30 -20.29
CA ALA A 905 1.66 -30.10 -19.34
C ALA A 905 1.45 -28.61 -18.96
N GLY A 906 2.45 -27.75 -19.14
CA GLY A 906 2.38 -26.29 -18.93
C GLY A 906 1.96 -25.82 -17.53
N VAL A 907 1.93 -26.72 -16.54
CA VAL A 907 1.80 -26.45 -15.11
C VAL A 907 2.99 -27.11 -14.44
N LEU A 908 3.95 -26.28 -14.00
CA LEU A 908 5.30 -26.72 -13.63
C LEU A 908 5.47 -26.60 -12.12
N LYS A 909 5.70 -27.74 -11.45
CA LYS A 909 6.09 -27.80 -10.04
C LYS A 909 7.62 -27.70 -9.96
N GLY A 910 8.12 -26.61 -9.37
CA GLY A 910 9.53 -26.24 -9.31
C GLY A 910 9.70 -24.75 -8.94
N PRO A 911 10.93 -24.20 -8.95
CA PRO A 911 11.18 -22.78 -8.66
C PRO A 911 10.40 -21.83 -9.58
N ALA A 912 9.97 -20.69 -9.02
CA ALA A 912 9.67 -19.51 -9.82
C ALA A 912 10.98 -18.96 -10.42
N LEU A 913 10.96 -18.54 -11.68
CA LEU A 913 12.18 -18.25 -12.45
C LEU A 913 12.03 -16.94 -13.22
N VAL A 914 12.81 -15.93 -12.82
CA VAL A 914 12.72 -14.56 -13.35
C VAL A 914 13.99 -14.26 -14.17
N PRO A 915 13.92 -14.29 -15.50
CA PRO A 915 15.04 -13.93 -16.35
C PRO A 915 15.20 -12.41 -16.41
N CYS A 916 16.42 -11.94 -16.14
CA CYS A 916 16.80 -10.54 -16.09
C CYS A 916 17.85 -10.23 -17.17
N ARG A 917 17.93 -8.97 -17.61
CA ARG A 917 18.94 -8.51 -18.59
C ARG A 917 20.33 -8.43 -17.99
N SER A 918 20.40 -8.04 -16.73
CA SER A 918 21.60 -8.04 -15.89
C SER A 918 21.18 -8.09 -14.42
N LEU A 919 22.04 -8.63 -13.56
CA LEU A 919 21.88 -8.64 -12.10
C LEU A 919 23.11 -8.01 -11.43
N TRP A 920 22.88 -7.27 -10.33
CA TRP A 920 23.93 -6.52 -9.63
C TRP A 920 23.78 -6.60 -8.11
N SER A 921 24.87 -6.68 -7.37
CA SER A 921 24.86 -6.58 -5.91
C SER A 921 24.53 -5.15 -5.45
N SER A 922 24.28 -4.95 -4.15
CA SER A 922 24.26 -3.60 -3.56
C SER A 922 25.59 -2.84 -3.75
N GLY A 923 26.72 -3.55 -3.78
CA GLY A 923 28.04 -3.02 -4.14
C GLY A 923 28.20 -2.67 -5.63
N ALA A 924 27.21 -3.00 -6.46
CA ALA A 924 27.25 -2.92 -7.92
C ALA A 924 28.41 -3.72 -8.56
N GLU A 925 28.68 -4.88 -7.96
CA GLU A 925 29.35 -6.02 -8.60
C GLU A 925 28.32 -6.76 -9.46
N LYS A 926 28.75 -7.43 -10.54
CA LYS A 926 27.82 -8.18 -11.40
C LYS A 926 27.52 -9.57 -10.84
N LEU A 927 26.25 -9.98 -10.90
CA LEU A 927 25.79 -11.30 -10.44
C LEU A 927 25.32 -12.14 -11.64
N GLY A 928 25.54 -13.45 -11.59
CA GLY A 928 25.02 -14.39 -12.59
C GLY A 928 23.64 -14.94 -12.22
N LEU A 929 23.42 -15.17 -10.93
CA LEU A 929 22.22 -15.82 -10.40
C LEU A 929 22.00 -15.43 -8.94
N VAL A 930 20.73 -15.28 -8.53
CA VAL A 930 20.33 -15.19 -7.11
C VAL A 930 19.16 -16.14 -6.84
N ALA A 931 19.31 -17.02 -5.85
CA ALA A 931 18.32 -18.01 -5.44
C ALA A 931 17.85 -17.80 -3.99
N LEU A 932 16.57 -18.07 -3.75
CA LEU A 932 15.91 -17.89 -2.47
C LEU A 932 15.33 -19.21 -1.94
N TYR A 933 15.65 -19.53 -0.69
CA TYR A 933 15.22 -20.74 0.00
C TYR A 933 14.44 -20.39 1.27
N LYS A 934 13.42 -21.19 1.60
CA LYS A 934 12.69 -21.10 2.89
C LYS A 934 12.54 -22.50 3.48
N ARG A 935 12.93 -22.62 4.74
CA ARG A 935 13.23 -23.88 5.41
C ARG A 935 12.79 -23.86 6.87
N MET A 936 12.67 -25.02 7.49
CA MET A 936 12.34 -25.11 8.91
C MET A 936 12.90 -26.37 9.55
N LEU A 937 13.50 -26.19 10.72
CA LEU A 937 13.87 -27.26 11.63
C LEU A 937 12.86 -27.32 12.78
N VAL A 938 12.51 -28.52 13.24
CA VAL A 938 11.59 -28.74 14.35
C VAL A 938 12.36 -29.42 15.48
N ARG A 939 12.09 -29.04 16.73
CA ARG A 939 12.72 -29.69 17.88
C ARG A 939 12.17 -31.11 18.02
N ARG A 940 13.03 -32.08 18.34
CA ARG A 940 12.58 -33.39 18.80
C ARG A 940 11.79 -33.19 20.10
N CYS A 941 10.63 -33.81 20.19
CA CYS A 941 10.01 -34.05 21.49
C CYS A 941 10.74 -35.23 22.13
N ASP A 942 11.14 -35.07 23.39
CA ASP A 942 11.31 -36.22 24.27
C ASP A 942 9.91 -36.68 24.70
N ASP A 943 9.63 -37.99 24.60
CA ASP A 943 8.40 -38.64 25.08
C ASP A 943 8.44 -38.93 26.61
#